data_AF-A0AAN1XY52-F1
#
_entry.id   AF-A0AAN1XY52-F1
#
_cell.length_a   1.000
_cell.length_b   1.000
_cell.length_c   1.000
_cell.angle_alpha   90.00
_cell.angle_beta   90.00
_cell.angle_gamma   90.00
#
_symmetry.space_group_name_H-M   'P 1'
#
loop_
_entity.id
_entity.type
_entity.pdbx_description
1 polymer ?
#
loop_
_entity_poly.entity_id
_entity_poly.type
_entity_poly.pdbx_seq_one_letter_code
_entity_poly.pdbx_strand_id
1 'polypeptide(L)'
;MIVFPAALAPPPPFPLVVSQAHDVAYVAPGIERADYRLVTADGPLVIHVVAVDLSEPTVRLDAVVAHDRMISSGETLSSMAQRTGAVAGVNADYFDIGNTNQPLNAVVSNGTLQRSPSRRAVVTIGRDRSVTFGRLAFGGTVTYGATTLPLTSVNEWPPQRGVAFVTPAFGTLAATPNVTVAMLAPLDPATRAAGTYRVSALGAPPAALVGAPLLGFGPAAQAAGPLPAVGDTVTLAFDTTPPVAQIAAAVGGGPLLVANGAPAVDPETPAPEETNVRFPVSGAARAGATLYAFAVDGRAPALSIGVTRPQFGALMEGFGASDGMAFDSGGSAELVARVLGDAGASVITTPSDGRERLIADGLFAYSDAPSGVDPHLIVRPSTFAALPGAALRPAAFVVDDAGHRLETASVESVRAAAIPGNHEAVFRDPRTGMQTRIGYRTVARVASLAIAPDAPNPDRGETVALTARAFDERGDPVVLGDAVRWQARSGRLAAAGASATYVAADADDTIVATAGGAAARSIVRVGRHALAVPGFSETALAFDFTGTTRAVYADVALALPGEPRAFTVDAFGDASGVALRAAFVNRFGERRALTLTPHVDWKGWRTLIVSLPPDLNPPIRLTSLYAVPSVGGAPAHVAGTVRFRAAAVVVPGRS
;
A
#
# COMPACT_ATOMS: atom_id res chain seq x y z
N MET A 1 25.86 5.22 13.21
CA MET A 1 24.92 4.86 14.30
C MET A 1 23.71 5.74 14.15
N ILE A 2 22.57 5.12 13.88
CA ILE A 2 21.29 5.81 13.72
C ILE A 2 20.87 6.34 15.09
N VAL A 3 20.39 7.59 15.13
CA VAL A 3 19.84 8.18 16.36
C VAL A 3 18.50 8.80 16.01
N PHE A 4 17.44 8.17 16.49
CA PHE A 4 16.09 8.72 16.43
C PHE A 4 15.92 9.82 17.48
N PRO A 5 15.24 10.93 17.17
CA PRO A 5 14.89 11.92 18.18
C PRO A 5 14.05 11.29 19.30
N ALA A 6 14.54 11.32 20.54
CA ALA A 6 13.78 10.78 21.67
C ALA A 6 12.46 11.52 21.93
N ALA A 7 12.38 12.77 21.48
CA ALA A 7 11.18 13.59 21.46
C ALA A 7 11.15 14.42 20.17
N LEU A 8 10.02 14.39 19.47
CA LEU A 8 9.75 15.25 18.32
C LEU A 8 9.23 16.60 18.81
N ALA A 9 9.87 17.66 18.35
CA ALA A 9 9.42 19.04 18.47
C ALA A 9 9.61 19.77 17.12
N PRO A 10 8.88 19.36 16.07
CA PRO A 10 9.05 19.96 14.75
C PRO A 10 8.62 21.43 14.74
N PRO A 11 9.23 22.29 13.89
CA PRO A 11 8.88 23.70 13.83
C PRO A 11 7.44 23.93 13.31
N PRO A 12 6.86 25.13 13.47
CA PRO A 12 5.65 25.50 12.76
C PRO A 12 5.81 25.29 11.24
N PRO A 13 4.76 24.85 10.53
CA PRO A 13 3.37 24.77 10.97
C PRO A 13 2.96 23.43 11.60
N PHE A 14 3.92 22.61 12.07
CA PHE A 14 3.58 21.37 12.77
C PHE A 14 2.76 21.66 14.05
N PRO A 15 1.69 20.90 14.34
CA PRO A 15 0.87 21.16 15.51
C PRO A 15 1.65 20.92 16.80
N LEU A 16 1.35 21.71 17.84
CA LEU A 16 1.99 21.60 19.14
C LEU A 16 1.82 20.18 19.70
N VAL A 17 2.93 19.51 20.01
CA VAL A 17 2.94 18.19 20.64
C VAL A 17 2.67 18.33 22.13
N VAL A 18 1.57 17.74 22.60
CA VAL A 18 1.13 17.77 24.01
C VAL A 18 1.73 16.59 24.78
N SER A 19 1.72 15.41 24.18
CA SER A 19 2.38 14.23 24.72
C SER A 19 2.82 13.31 23.59
N GLN A 20 3.86 12.51 23.83
CA GLN A 20 4.40 11.61 22.84
C GLN A 20 4.98 10.34 23.47
N ALA A 21 4.93 9.26 22.71
CA ALA A 21 5.67 8.04 22.95
C ALA A 21 6.34 7.62 21.65
N HIS A 22 7.48 6.94 21.74
CA HIS A 22 8.13 6.34 20.59
C HIS A 22 8.70 4.98 20.95
N ASP A 23 8.70 4.07 19.97
CA ASP A 23 9.30 2.75 20.07
C ASP A 23 10.33 2.61 18.94
N VAL A 24 11.54 2.14 19.25
CA VAL A 24 12.58 1.84 18.25
C VAL A 24 12.77 0.33 18.16
N ALA A 25 12.92 -0.19 16.95
CA ALA A 25 13.19 -1.59 16.70
C ALA A 25 14.28 -1.78 15.63
N TYR A 26 15.14 -2.76 15.88
CA TYR A 26 16.15 -3.22 14.93
C TYR A 26 15.53 -3.95 13.75
N VAL A 27 16.08 -3.72 12.54
CA VAL A 27 15.64 -4.38 11.28
C VAL A 27 16.78 -5.19 10.67
N ALA A 28 17.95 -4.58 10.52
CA ALA A 28 19.19 -5.18 9.99
C ALA A 28 20.39 -4.27 10.32
N PRO A 29 21.65 -4.67 10.07
CA PRO A 29 22.79 -3.77 10.22
C PRO A 29 22.58 -2.49 9.41
N GLY A 30 22.74 -1.33 10.07
CA GLY A 30 22.50 -0.02 9.46
C GLY A 30 21.04 0.30 9.11
N ILE A 31 20.06 -0.51 9.56
CA ILE A 31 18.63 -0.26 9.32
C ILE A 31 17.85 -0.44 10.62
N GLU A 32 17.18 0.62 11.04
CA GLU A 32 16.31 0.63 12.21
C GLU A 32 14.96 1.25 11.86
N ARG A 33 13.93 0.97 12.65
CA ARG A 33 12.61 1.60 12.52
C ARG A 33 12.18 2.23 13.83
N ALA A 34 11.37 3.28 13.73
CA ALA A 34 10.73 3.92 14.86
C ALA A 34 9.26 4.20 14.59
N ASP A 35 8.42 3.98 15.60
CA ASP A 35 6.99 4.32 15.58
C ASP A 35 6.74 5.40 16.63
N TYR A 36 6.26 6.59 16.23
CA TYR A 36 5.89 7.68 17.12
C TYR A 36 4.37 7.79 17.23
N ARG A 37 3.87 7.92 18.47
CA ARG A 37 2.46 8.19 18.77
C ARG A 37 2.39 9.54 19.48
N LEU A 38 1.82 10.52 18.81
CA LEU A 38 1.73 11.90 19.29
C LEU A 38 0.28 12.23 19.62
N VAL A 39 0.07 12.94 20.72
CA VAL A 39 -1.12 13.74 20.94
C VAL A 39 -0.73 15.17 20.66
N THR A 40 -1.36 15.79 19.66
CA THR A 40 -1.11 17.18 19.30
C THR A 40 -2.33 18.05 19.60
N ALA A 41 -2.15 19.38 19.58
CA ALA A 41 -3.25 20.33 19.75
C ALA A 41 -4.38 20.15 18.71
N ASP A 42 -4.08 19.58 17.55
CA ASP A 42 -5.04 19.39 16.46
C ASP A 42 -5.65 17.97 16.44
N GLY A 43 -5.08 17.03 17.20
CA GLY A 43 -5.49 15.62 17.26
C GLY A 43 -4.31 14.64 17.28
N PRO A 44 -4.59 13.32 17.37
CA PRO A 44 -3.54 12.31 17.46
C PRO A 44 -2.85 12.08 16.10
N LEU A 45 -1.57 11.72 16.14
CA LEU A 45 -0.77 11.32 14.97
C LEU A 45 0.00 10.04 15.25
N VAL A 46 0.05 9.15 14.26
CA VAL A 46 0.96 7.99 14.25
C VAL A 46 1.92 8.14 13.07
N ILE A 47 3.21 8.08 13.37
CA ILE A 47 4.30 8.31 12.41
C ILE A 47 5.21 7.09 12.44
N HIS A 48 5.44 6.51 11.27
CA HIS A 48 6.32 5.38 11.04
C HIS A 48 7.55 5.86 10.30
N VAL A 49 8.73 5.46 10.78
CA VAL A 49 10.01 5.86 10.19
C VAL A 49 10.90 4.64 10.06
N VAL A 50 11.52 4.45 8.89
CA VAL A 50 12.70 3.59 8.72
C VAL A 50 13.89 4.49 8.47
N ALA A 51 14.96 4.28 9.24
CA ALA A 51 16.23 4.96 9.08
C ALA A 51 17.25 4.00 8.47
N VAL A 52 17.99 4.48 7.49
CA VAL A 52 19.03 3.74 6.78
C VAL A 52 20.34 4.51 6.91
N ASP A 53 21.34 3.89 7.54
CA ASP A 53 22.71 4.40 7.63
C ASP A 53 23.43 4.17 6.30
N LEU A 54 23.62 5.23 5.52
CA LEU A 54 24.25 5.17 4.20
C LEU A 54 25.76 4.84 4.28
N SER A 55 26.35 4.88 5.49
CA SER A 55 27.74 4.46 5.70
C SER A 55 27.89 2.95 5.89
N GLU A 56 26.80 2.23 6.19
CA GLU A 56 26.83 0.77 6.40
C GLU A 56 27.15 0.04 5.07
N PRO A 57 28.28 -0.71 4.99
CA PRO A 57 28.68 -1.39 3.77
C PRO A 57 27.71 -2.44 3.24
N THR A 58 26.91 -3.05 4.11
CA THR A 58 25.97 -4.11 3.75
C THR A 58 24.59 -3.59 3.37
N VAL A 59 24.34 -2.28 3.46
CA VAL A 59 23.09 -1.68 3.01
C VAL A 59 23.11 -1.43 1.51
N ARG A 60 22.03 -1.84 0.85
CA ARG A 60 21.73 -1.51 -0.55
C ARG A 60 20.32 -0.95 -0.67
N LEU A 61 20.15 0.07 -1.51
CA LEU A 61 18.86 0.67 -1.83
C LEU A 61 18.53 0.40 -3.30
N ASP A 62 17.29 0.02 -3.59
CA ASP A 62 16.82 -0.16 -4.96
C ASP A 62 15.35 0.22 -5.15
N ALA A 63 15.00 0.59 -6.38
CA ALA A 63 13.61 0.77 -6.79
C ALA A 63 13.03 -0.58 -7.20
N VAL A 64 11.77 -0.84 -6.85
CA VAL A 64 11.03 -2.03 -7.30
C VAL A 64 9.75 -1.58 -7.94
N VAL A 65 9.44 -2.14 -9.11
CA VAL A 65 8.20 -1.88 -9.85
C VAL A 65 7.28 -3.08 -9.73
N ALA A 66 5.98 -2.82 -9.66
CA ALA A 66 4.93 -3.81 -9.59
C ALA A 66 5.08 -4.87 -10.68
N HIS A 67 5.24 -6.13 -10.25
CA HIS A 67 5.42 -7.31 -11.10
C HIS A 67 6.56 -7.18 -12.14
N ASP A 68 7.57 -6.35 -11.87
CA ASP A 68 8.68 -6.05 -12.78
C ASP A 68 8.21 -5.54 -14.16
N ARG A 69 7.08 -4.83 -14.19
CA ARG A 69 6.47 -4.28 -15.40
C ARG A 69 5.97 -2.86 -15.21
N MET A 70 6.23 -1.99 -16.18
CA MET A 70 5.74 -0.62 -16.16
C MET A 70 4.20 -0.57 -16.19
N ILE A 71 3.56 -1.38 -17.01
CA ILE A 71 2.10 -1.54 -17.03
C ILE A 71 1.73 -2.85 -16.35
N SER A 72 0.93 -2.78 -15.30
CA SER A 72 0.54 -3.94 -14.50
C SER A 72 -0.82 -3.76 -13.83
N SER A 73 -1.28 -4.78 -13.11
CA SER A 73 -2.44 -4.69 -12.22
C SER A 73 -2.18 -3.90 -10.92
N GLY A 74 -0.95 -3.40 -10.73
CA GLY A 74 -0.44 -2.93 -9.44
C GLY A 74 -0.08 -4.10 -8.50
N GLU A 75 0.78 -3.84 -7.53
CA GLU A 75 1.27 -4.80 -6.53
C GLU A 75 1.27 -4.13 -5.15
N THR A 76 1.02 -4.88 -4.05
CA THR A 76 1.14 -4.31 -2.70
C THR A 76 2.60 -4.06 -2.34
N LEU A 77 2.87 -3.09 -1.46
CA LEU A 77 4.22 -2.80 -1.01
C LEU A 77 4.87 -4.01 -0.31
N SER A 78 4.09 -4.74 0.50
CA SER A 78 4.55 -5.96 1.17
C SER A 78 4.91 -7.08 0.18
N SER A 79 4.14 -7.25 -0.89
CA SER A 79 4.41 -8.25 -1.94
C SER A 79 5.72 -7.93 -2.66
N MET A 80 5.95 -6.67 -3.02
CA MET A 80 7.21 -6.23 -3.63
C MET A 80 8.40 -6.49 -2.72
N ALA A 81 8.27 -6.20 -1.41
CA ALA A 81 9.32 -6.48 -0.43
C ALA A 81 9.64 -7.97 -0.33
N GLN A 82 8.62 -8.82 -0.24
CA GLN A 82 8.77 -10.27 -0.12
C GLN A 82 9.36 -10.88 -1.38
N ARG A 83 8.90 -10.45 -2.56
CA ARG A 83 9.38 -10.94 -3.86
C ARG A 83 10.87 -10.66 -4.08
N THR A 84 11.36 -9.53 -3.57
CA THR A 84 12.73 -9.08 -3.78
C THR A 84 13.66 -9.37 -2.60
N GLY A 85 13.12 -9.78 -1.46
CA GLY A 85 13.88 -10.01 -0.22
C GLY A 85 14.30 -8.72 0.49
N ALA A 86 13.63 -7.60 0.22
CA ALA A 86 13.87 -6.36 0.93
C ALA A 86 13.51 -6.48 2.43
N VAL A 87 14.31 -5.85 3.29
CA VAL A 87 14.08 -5.84 4.74
C VAL A 87 13.26 -4.63 5.18
N ALA A 88 13.17 -3.60 4.36
CA ALA A 88 12.27 -2.46 4.55
C ALA A 88 11.96 -1.76 3.22
N GLY A 89 10.90 -0.96 3.19
CA GLY A 89 10.55 -0.16 2.01
C GLY A 89 9.40 0.80 2.25
N VAL A 90 9.25 1.76 1.34
CA VAL A 90 8.19 2.77 1.32
C VAL A 90 7.64 2.88 -0.10
N ASN A 91 6.35 3.16 -0.24
CA ASN A 91 5.77 3.48 -1.55
C ASN A 91 6.45 4.72 -2.15
N ALA A 92 6.48 4.85 -3.47
CA ALA A 92 7.20 5.94 -4.12
C ALA A 92 6.31 6.83 -5.00
N ASP A 93 6.31 6.63 -6.32
CA ASP A 93 5.84 7.63 -7.26
C ASP A 93 4.31 7.70 -7.34
N TYR A 94 3.82 8.80 -7.90
CA TYR A 94 2.46 8.85 -8.43
C TYR A 94 2.33 7.92 -9.62
N PHE A 95 1.13 7.38 -9.84
CA PHE A 95 0.88 6.43 -10.92
C PHE A 95 -0.47 6.65 -11.61
N ASP A 96 -0.61 6.11 -12.82
CA ASP A 96 -1.85 6.14 -13.61
C ASP A 96 -2.88 5.13 -13.07
N ILE A 97 -3.36 5.43 -11.86
CA ILE A 97 -4.23 4.57 -11.06
C ILE A 97 -5.55 4.25 -11.77
N GLY A 98 -5.90 2.96 -11.77
CA GLY A 98 -7.15 2.49 -12.36
C GLY A 98 -7.17 2.42 -13.89
N ASN A 99 -6.04 2.71 -14.53
CA ASN A 99 -5.83 2.52 -15.96
C ASN A 99 -4.62 1.61 -16.22
N THR A 100 -3.40 2.16 -16.34
CA THR A 100 -2.20 1.35 -16.60
C THR A 100 -1.43 0.93 -15.35
N ASN A 101 -1.67 1.62 -14.22
CA ASN A 101 -0.87 1.57 -12.99
C ASN A 101 0.63 1.83 -13.21
N GLN A 102 0.98 2.57 -14.25
CA GLN A 102 2.36 2.92 -14.53
C GLN A 102 2.84 4.08 -13.64
N PRO A 103 4.08 4.04 -13.10
CA PRO A 103 4.71 5.21 -12.49
C PRO A 103 4.71 6.41 -13.44
N LEU A 104 4.63 7.64 -12.94
CA LEU A 104 4.51 8.86 -13.75
C LEU A 104 5.82 9.62 -13.93
N ASN A 105 6.88 9.22 -13.24
CA ASN A 105 8.17 9.87 -13.21
C ASN A 105 9.33 8.85 -13.30
N ALA A 106 10.55 9.26 -12.99
CA ALA A 106 11.76 8.47 -13.21
C ALA A 106 11.73 7.17 -12.40
N VAL A 107 12.10 6.07 -13.05
CA VAL A 107 12.43 4.82 -12.36
C VAL A 107 13.78 4.35 -12.86
N VAL A 108 14.75 4.26 -11.96
CA VAL A 108 16.01 3.54 -12.17
C VAL A 108 16.05 2.39 -11.17
N SER A 109 16.11 1.16 -11.69
CA SER A 109 16.14 -0.06 -10.89
C SER A 109 17.26 -0.95 -11.38
N ASN A 110 18.01 -1.55 -10.46
CA ASN A 110 19.22 -2.33 -10.74
C ASN A 110 20.19 -1.56 -11.67
N GLY A 111 20.35 -0.26 -11.42
CA GLY A 111 21.18 0.65 -12.20
C GLY A 111 20.79 0.81 -13.69
N THR A 112 19.57 0.46 -14.07
CA THR A 112 19.04 0.58 -15.43
C THR A 112 17.87 1.57 -15.46
N LEU A 113 17.82 2.46 -16.44
CA LEU A 113 16.69 3.36 -16.65
C LEU A 113 15.48 2.55 -17.13
N GLN A 114 14.53 2.35 -16.23
CA GLN A 114 13.27 1.66 -16.51
C GLN A 114 12.22 2.62 -17.07
N ARG A 115 12.23 3.88 -16.66
CA ARG A 115 11.31 4.91 -17.16
C ARG A 115 11.98 6.27 -17.12
N SER A 116 11.85 7.05 -18.19
CA SER A 116 12.41 8.40 -18.26
C SER A 116 11.79 9.35 -17.21
N PRO A 117 12.56 10.33 -16.71
CA PRO A 117 12.08 11.35 -15.79
C PRO A 117 11.04 12.28 -16.43
N SER A 118 10.14 12.78 -15.58
CA SER A 118 9.27 13.92 -15.83
C SER A 118 9.89 15.20 -15.25
N ARG A 119 9.08 16.26 -15.08
CA ARG A 119 9.49 17.50 -14.42
C ARG A 119 9.43 17.44 -12.88
N ARG A 120 8.79 16.41 -12.32
CA ARG A 120 8.61 16.27 -10.87
C ARG A 120 9.89 15.80 -10.18
N ALA A 121 9.96 16.04 -8.87
CA ALA A 121 11.07 15.61 -8.03
C ALA A 121 11.28 14.09 -8.06
N VAL A 122 12.55 13.71 -7.90
CA VAL A 122 13.09 12.35 -7.89
C VAL A 122 14.08 12.27 -6.74
N VAL A 123 14.03 11.18 -5.97
CA VAL A 123 15.14 10.80 -5.10
C VAL A 123 16.09 9.91 -5.90
N THR A 124 17.36 10.29 -5.97
CA THR A 124 18.39 9.55 -6.71
C THR A 124 19.41 9.01 -5.72
N ILE A 125 19.67 7.71 -5.79
CA ILE A 125 20.69 6.99 -5.03
C ILE A 125 21.88 6.74 -5.96
N GLY A 126 23.01 7.36 -5.66
CA GLY A 126 24.25 7.14 -6.40
C GLY A 126 24.88 5.78 -6.06
N ARG A 127 25.67 5.23 -6.98
CA ARG A 127 26.51 4.04 -6.72
C ARG A 127 27.59 4.29 -5.65
N ASP A 128 27.91 5.56 -5.43
CA ASP A 128 28.78 6.05 -4.34
C ASP A 128 28.00 6.24 -3.01
N ARG A 129 26.72 5.85 -2.96
CA ARG A 129 25.80 6.01 -1.83
C ARG A 129 25.43 7.46 -1.50
N SER A 130 25.72 8.39 -2.40
CA SER A 130 25.12 9.72 -2.35
C SER A 130 23.60 9.61 -2.52
N VAL A 131 22.87 10.54 -1.89
CA VAL A 131 21.41 10.63 -2.02
C VAL A 131 21.09 12.07 -2.29
N THR A 132 20.42 12.32 -3.41
CA THR A 132 20.02 13.67 -3.83
C THR A 132 18.53 13.73 -4.11
N PHE A 133 17.91 14.85 -3.76
CA PHE A 133 16.51 15.15 -4.03
C PHE A 133 16.43 16.29 -5.05
N GLY A 134 15.73 16.08 -6.16
CA GLY A 134 15.63 17.11 -7.19
C GLY A 134 15.12 16.58 -8.51
N ARG A 135 15.43 17.28 -9.61
CA ARG A 135 15.06 16.82 -10.96
C ARG A 135 16.17 15.95 -11.53
N LEU A 136 15.77 14.84 -12.15
CA LEU A 136 16.63 14.06 -13.02
C LEU A 136 16.34 14.50 -14.47
N ALA A 137 17.34 14.97 -15.21
CA ALA A 137 17.14 15.33 -16.62
C ALA A 137 17.32 14.08 -17.51
N PHE A 138 16.67 14.09 -18.67
CA PHE A 138 16.85 13.07 -19.71
C PHE A 138 17.04 13.73 -21.07
N GLY A 139 17.95 13.18 -21.86
CA GLY A 139 18.19 13.62 -23.22
C GLY A 139 18.63 12.45 -24.08
N GLY A 140 18.17 12.44 -25.33
CA GLY A 140 18.56 11.40 -26.26
C GLY A 140 18.24 11.72 -27.70
N THR A 141 18.78 10.90 -28.59
CA THR A 141 18.61 10.96 -30.03
C THR A 141 18.42 9.57 -30.61
N VAL A 142 17.63 9.50 -31.68
CA VAL A 142 17.56 8.37 -32.60
C VAL A 142 18.14 8.80 -33.94
N THR A 143 19.08 8.02 -34.47
CA THR A 143 19.75 8.31 -35.75
C THR A 143 19.62 7.13 -36.70
N TYR A 144 19.28 7.41 -37.96
CA TYR A 144 19.20 6.43 -39.05
C TYR A 144 19.38 7.12 -40.41
N GLY A 145 20.23 6.56 -41.27
CA GLY A 145 20.65 7.23 -42.50
C GLY A 145 21.22 8.62 -42.21
N ALA A 146 20.66 9.65 -42.83
CA ALA A 146 20.99 11.06 -42.57
C ALA A 146 20.05 11.74 -41.56
N THR A 147 19.04 11.04 -41.05
CA THR A 147 18.01 11.58 -40.15
C THR A 147 18.46 11.43 -38.71
N THR A 148 18.29 12.50 -37.92
CA THR A 148 18.42 12.46 -36.45
C THR A 148 17.22 13.15 -35.83
N LEU A 149 16.53 12.46 -34.93
CA LEU A 149 15.39 12.98 -34.19
C LEU A 149 15.66 12.91 -32.68
N PRO A 150 15.06 13.80 -31.87
CA PRO A 150 15.14 13.69 -30.42
C PRO A 150 14.40 12.43 -29.94
N LEU A 151 15.08 11.61 -29.13
CA LEU A 151 14.45 10.59 -28.33
C LEU A 151 13.91 11.25 -27.06
N THR A 152 12.59 11.27 -26.91
CA THR A 152 11.93 12.05 -25.86
C THR A 152 11.66 11.28 -24.60
N SER A 153 11.58 9.95 -24.67
CA SER A 153 11.28 9.12 -23.51
C SER A 153 11.73 7.67 -23.65
N VAL A 154 11.84 7.00 -22.49
CA VAL A 154 11.98 5.56 -22.36
C VAL A 154 10.77 5.06 -21.55
N ASN A 155 10.06 4.08 -22.10
CA ASN A 155 8.87 3.48 -21.51
C ASN A 155 7.81 4.51 -21.08
N GLU A 156 7.57 5.56 -21.87
CA GLU A 156 6.45 6.47 -21.67
C GLU A 156 5.56 6.46 -22.92
N TRP A 157 4.27 6.20 -22.75
CA TRP A 157 3.33 6.03 -23.85
C TRP A 157 2.00 6.77 -23.57
N PRO A 158 1.36 7.36 -24.59
CA PRO A 158 1.77 7.46 -25.98
C PRO A 158 2.86 8.51 -26.23
N PRO A 159 3.66 8.39 -27.31
CA PRO A 159 4.71 9.35 -27.68
C PRO A 159 4.12 10.63 -28.26
N GLN A 160 3.28 11.36 -27.51
CA GLN A 160 2.33 12.35 -28.04
C GLN A 160 2.93 13.38 -29.03
N ARG A 161 4.22 13.72 -28.90
CA ARG A 161 4.90 14.68 -29.78
C ARG A 161 6.30 14.26 -30.25
N GLY A 162 6.78 13.05 -29.92
CA GLY A 162 8.19 12.72 -30.07
C GLY A 162 8.44 11.27 -30.43
N VAL A 163 9.65 10.80 -30.14
CA VAL A 163 10.02 9.39 -30.27
C VAL A 163 10.13 8.80 -28.87
N ALA A 164 9.38 7.73 -28.59
CA ALA A 164 9.51 6.94 -27.37
C ALA A 164 10.22 5.62 -27.67
N PHE A 165 11.20 5.27 -26.85
CA PHE A 165 11.77 3.92 -26.84
C PHE A 165 11.01 3.07 -25.84
N VAL A 166 10.51 1.92 -26.27
CA VAL A 166 9.73 1.02 -25.43
C VAL A 166 10.45 -0.32 -25.35
N THR A 167 10.67 -0.78 -24.12
CA THR A 167 11.36 -2.04 -23.81
C THR A 167 10.35 -3.16 -23.55
N PRO A 168 10.77 -4.44 -23.54
CA PRO A 168 9.90 -5.54 -23.12
C PRO A 168 9.33 -5.40 -21.68
N ALA A 169 10.01 -4.65 -20.80
CA ALA A 169 9.52 -4.37 -19.45
C ALA A 169 8.30 -3.43 -19.42
N PHE A 170 7.92 -2.84 -20.55
CA PHE A 170 6.79 -1.93 -20.62
C PHE A 170 5.45 -2.62 -20.31
N GLY A 171 5.23 -3.82 -20.83
CA GLY A 171 3.94 -4.51 -20.74
C GLY A 171 3.12 -4.39 -22.03
N THR A 172 1.79 -4.29 -21.90
CA THR A 172 0.87 -4.26 -23.05
C THR A 172 0.78 -2.87 -23.66
N LEU A 173 1.08 -2.76 -24.95
CA LEU A 173 0.94 -1.52 -25.69
C LEU A 173 -0.52 -1.30 -26.12
N ALA A 174 -1.03 -0.08 -25.94
CA ALA A 174 -2.36 0.29 -26.40
C ALA A 174 -2.33 0.75 -27.87
N ALA A 175 -3.37 0.37 -28.64
CA ALA A 175 -3.58 0.92 -29.97
C ALA A 175 -3.70 2.45 -29.89
N THR A 176 -2.82 3.15 -30.60
CA THR A 176 -2.71 4.61 -30.53
C THR A 176 -2.77 5.20 -31.94
N PRO A 177 -3.79 6.01 -32.26
CA PRO A 177 -3.91 6.65 -33.56
C PRO A 177 -2.71 7.56 -33.86
N ASN A 178 -2.35 7.66 -35.14
CA ASN A 178 -1.31 8.56 -35.64
C ASN A 178 0.09 8.32 -35.04
N VAL A 179 0.34 7.12 -34.53
CA VAL A 179 1.67 6.66 -34.12
C VAL A 179 2.11 5.55 -35.07
N THR A 180 3.35 5.60 -35.52
CA THR A 180 3.99 4.49 -36.24
C THR A 180 5.04 3.85 -35.34
N VAL A 181 5.10 2.52 -35.34
CA VAL A 181 6.05 1.74 -34.55
C VAL A 181 7.08 1.08 -35.47
N ALA A 182 8.35 1.22 -35.10
CA ALA A 182 9.45 0.42 -35.64
C ALA A 182 9.86 -0.66 -34.62
N MET A 183 9.70 -1.92 -34.99
CA MET A 183 10.16 -3.06 -34.18
C MET A 183 11.67 -3.21 -34.34
N LEU A 184 12.37 -3.43 -33.23
CA LEU A 184 13.83 -3.42 -33.19
C LEU A 184 14.41 -4.80 -32.85
N ALA A 185 15.44 -5.20 -33.60
CA ALA A 185 16.30 -6.34 -33.29
C ALA A 185 17.70 -5.81 -32.90
N PRO A 186 18.23 -6.12 -31.70
CA PRO A 186 19.56 -5.66 -31.29
C PRO A 186 20.66 -6.14 -32.24
N LEU A 187 21.61 -5.26 -32.59
CA LEU A 187 22.81 -5.60 -33.38
C LEU A 187 24.08 -5.69 -32.54
N ASP A 188 24.10 -5.04 -31.37
CA ASP A 188 25.14 -5.13 -30.35
C ASP A 188 24.71 -6.17 -29.28
N PRO A 189 25.60 -6.96 -28.65
CA PRO A 189 25.28 -7.74 -27.45
C PRO A 189 24.40 -6.95 -26.47
N ALA A 190 23.19 -7.48 -26.24
CA ALA A 190 21.99 -6.86 -25.67
C ALA A 190 22.08 -6.37 -24.20
N THR A 191 23.25 -5.90 -23.75
CA THR A 191 23.51 -5.51 -22.36
C THR A 191 23.21 -4.04 -22.08
N ARG A 192 22.95 -3.21 -23.11
CA ARG A 192 22.59 -1.79 -22.95
C ARG A 192 21.38 -1.42 -23.82
N ALA A 193 20.50 -0.60 -23.25
CA ALA A 193 19.31 -0.07 -23.91
C ALA A 193 19.64 1.05 -24.91
N ALA A 194 20.73 1.78 -24.70
CA ALA A 194 21.36 2.60 -25.73
C ALA A 194 22.28 1.71 -26.57
N GLY A 195 22.26 1.88 -27.89
CA GLY A 195 22.99 1.00 -28.80
C GLY A 195 22.42 1.00 -30.22
N THR A 196 22.85 0.02 -31.00
CA THR A 196 22.44 -0.14 -32.41
C THR A 196 21.45 -1.28 -32.58
N TYR A 197 20.43 -1.04 -33.41
CA TYR A 197 19.35 -1.97 -33.68
C TYR A 197 19.07 -2.02 -35.18
N ARG A 198 18.56 -3.15 -35.66
CA ARG A 198 17.98 -3.30 -36.99
C ARG A 198 16.47 -3.17 -36.90
N VAL A 199 15.86 -2.41 -37.81
CA VAL A 199 14.40 -2.36 -37.95
C VAL A 199 13.92 -3.68 -38.58
N SER A 200 13.12 -4.44 -37.85
CA SER A 200 12.58 -5.73 -38.31
C SER A 200 11.18 -5.59 -38.92
N ALA A 201 10.40 -4.61 -38.48
CA ALA A 201 9.07 -4.30 -39.00
C ALA A 201 8.70 -2.84 -38.73
N LEU A 202 7.79 -2.32 -39.56
CA LEU A 202 7.20 -0.99 -39.40
C LEU A 202 5.68 -1.10 -39.53
N GLY A 203 4.91 -0.44 -38.66
CA GLY A 203 3.45 -0.49 -38.73
C GLY A 203 2.74 0.26 -37.62
N ALA A 204 1.44 -0.01 -37.46
CA ALA A 204 0.67 0.52 -36.35
C ALA A 204 1.10 -0.14 -35.02
N PRO A 205 0.89 0.53 -33.87
CA PRO A 205 1.18 -0.06 -32.56
C PRO A 205 0.39 -1.36 -32.37
N PRO A 206 1.04 -2.49 -32.06
CA PRO A 206 0.32 -3.73 -31.79
C PRO A 206 -0.46 -3.57 -30.49
N ALA A 207 -1.76 -3.92 -30.48
CA ALA A 207 -2.56 -4.00 -29.26
C ALA A 207 -2.23 -5.28 -28.49
N ALA A 208 -0.96 -5.43 -28.07
CA ALA A 208 -0.42 -6.67 -27.51
C ALA A 208 0.75 -6.40 -26.56
N LEU A 209 1.18 -7.46 -25.85
CA LEU A 209 2.37 -7.45 -25.02
C LEU A 209 3.61 -7.12 -25.87
N VAL A 210 4.44 -6.18 -25.38
CA VAL A 210 5.72 -5.86 -26.01
C VAL A 210 6.71 -7.00 -25.75
N GLY A 211 6.96 -7.82 -26.77
CA GLY A 211 7.92 -8.94 -26.69
C GLY A 211 9.35 -8.60 -27.12
N ALA A 212 9.56 -7.45 -27.75
CA ALA A 212 10.83 -6.97 -28.26
C ALA A 212 10.89 -5.44 -28.16
N PRO A 213 12.08 -4.83 -28.07
CA PRO A 213 12.20 -3.37 -28.05
C PRO A 213 11.63 -2.74 -29.32
N LEU A 214 11.07 -1.54 -29.19
CA LEU A 214 10.47 -0.79 -30.31
C LEU A 214 10.64 0.72 -30.13
N LEU A 215 10.49 1.45 -31.23
CA LEU A 215 10.35 2.91 -31.23
C LEU A 215 8.93 3.29 -31.65
N GLY A 216 8.27 4.14 -30.87
CA GLY A 216 7.03 4.80 -31.26
C GLY A 216 7.29 6.21 -31.76
N PHE A 217 6.93 6.50 -33.00
CA PHE A 217 7.04 7.81 -33.63
C PHE A 217 5.67 8.52 -33.59
N GLY A 218 5.55 9.57 -32.77
CA GLY A 218 4.37 10.41 -32.73
C GLY A 218 4.25 11.36 -33.93
N PRO A 219 3.12 12.08 -34.07
CA PRO A 219 2.84 12.92 -35.24
C PRO A 219 3.91 13.99 -35.51
N ALA A 220 4.44 14.64 -34.46
CA ALA A 220 5.46 15.66 -34.63
C ALA A 220 6.84 15.08 -35.00
N ALA A 221 7.17 13.86 -34.56
CA ALA A 221 8.37 13.17 -35.02
C ALA A 221 8.26 12.76 -36.50
N GLN A 222 7.08 12.27 -36.92
CA GLN A 222 6.79 11.95 -38.33
C GLN A 222 6.80 13.19 -39.23
N ALA A 223 6.40 14.36 -38.71
CA ALA A 223 6.49 15.63 -39.44
C ALA A 223 7.92 16.20 -39.51
N ALA A 224 8.78 15.86 -38.54
CA ALA A 224 10.15 16.36 -38.46
C ALA A 224 11.13 15.63 -39.38
N GLY A 225 10.82 14.42 -39.85
CA GLY A 225 11.67 13.67 -40.75
C GLY A 225 11.06 12.37 -41.25
N PRO A 226 11.66 11.74 -42.28
CA PRO A 226 11.20 10.45 -42.78
C PRO A 226 11.35 9.36 -41.71
N LEU A 227 10.46 8.36 -41.70
CA LEU A 227 10.59 7.18 -40.84
C LEU A 227 11.70 6.23 -41.35
N PRO A 228 12.30 5.39 -40.47
CA PRO A 228 13.24 4.38 -40.92
C PRO A 228 12.55 3.28 -41.73
N ALA A 229 13.26 2.67 -42.68
CA ALA A 229 12.80 1.54 -43.45
C ALA A 229 13.12 0.20 -42.76
N VAL A 230 12.36 -0.85 -43.09
CA VAL A 230 12.70 -2.21 -42.67
C VAL A 230 14.09 -2.58 -43.21
N GLY A 231 14.96 -3.07 -42.33
CA GLY A 231 16.35 -3.36 -42.63
C GLY A 231 17.32 -2.24 -42.26
N ASP A 232 16.85 -1.00 -42.02
CA ASP A 232 17.72 0.10 -41.59
C ASP A 232 18.37 -0.21 -40.23
N THR A 233 19.57 0.34 -40.05
CA THR A 233 20.22 0.39 -38.73
C THR A 233 19.84 1.71 -38.06
N VAL A 234 19.26 1.61 -36.87
CA VAL A 234 18.97 2.75 -35.99
C VAL A 234 19.96 2.74 -34.83
N THR A 235 20.46 3.92 -34.47
CA THR A 235 21.33 4.12 -33.30
C THR A 235 20.56 4.94 -32.27
N LEU A 236 20.46 4.41 -31.05
CA LEU A 236 19.89 5.09 -29.89
C LEU A 236 21.03 5.57 -28.99
N ALA A 237 21.08 6.86 -28.74
CA ALA A 237 21.99 7.47 -27.77
C ALA A 237 21.15 8.29 -26.79
N PHE A 238 21.14 7.92 -25.52
CA PHE A 238 20.43 8.65 -24.49
C PHE A 238 21.06 8.42 -23.13
N ASP A 239 20.87 9.39 -22.23
CA ASP A 239 21.32 9.29 -20.85
C ASP A 239 20.48 10.22 -19.96
N THR A 240 20.72 10.12 -18.66
CA THR A 240 20.23 11.06 -17.65
C THR A 240 21.32 12.04 -17.23
N THR A 241 20.95 13.09 -16.49
CA THR A 241 21.90 13.94 -15.77
C THR A 241 21.53 13.98 -14.30
N PRO A 242 22.35 13.39 -13.39
CA PRO A 242 23.64 12.71 -13.65
C PRO A 242 23.49 11.43 -14.51
N PRO A 243 24.58 10.94 -15.14
CA PRO A 243 24.54 9.75 -15.99
C PRO A 243 23.98 8.52 -15.27
N VAL A 244 23.14 7.73 -15.95
CA VAL A 244 22.47 6.56 -15.35
C VAL A 244 23.48 5.54 -14.82
N ALA A 245 24.66 5.47 -15.44
CA ALA A 245 25.74 4.58 -14.99
C ALA A 245 26.22 4.90 -13.55
N GLN A 246 26.02 6.14 -13.08
CA GLN A 246 26.36 6.56 -11.71
C GLN A 246 25.21 6.35 -10.72
N ILE A 247 24.01 6.00 -11.20
CA ILE A 247 22.81 5.83 -10.39
C ILE A 247 22.64 4.35 -10.07
N ALA A 248 22.49 4.03 -8.78
CA ALA A 248 22.11 2.71 -8.32
C ALA A 248 20.59 2.53 -8.44
N ALA A 249 19.84 3.53 -7.97
CA ALA A 249 18.39 3.55 -7.98
C ALA A 249 17.84 4.97 -8.03
N ALA A 250 16.63 5.14 -8.56
CA ALA A 250 15.91 6.39 -8.50
C ALA A 250 14.40 6.12 -8.58
N VAL A 251 13.63 6.85 -7.78
CA VAL A 251 12.16 6.82 -7.84
C VAL A 251 11.62 8.23 -7.86
N GLY A 252 10.52 8.40 -8.59
CA GLY A 252 9.75 9.63 -8.62
C GLY A 252 8.98 9.92 -7.35
N GLY A 253 8.50 11.15 -7.25
CA GLY A 253 7.47 11.55 -6.31
C GLY A 253 7.22 13.05 -6.42
N GLY A 254 7.34 13.73 -5.30
CA GLY A 254 7.24 15.17 -5.16
C GLY A 254 5.97 15.60 -4.42
N PRO A 255 5.89 16.87 -4.02
CA PRO A 255 6.90 17.91 -4.18
C PRO A 255 8.12 17.73 -3.26
N LEU A 256 9.21 18.44 -3.54
CA LEU A 256 10.23 18.77 -2.54
C LEU A 256 9.57 19.51 -1.37
N LEU A 257 9.91 19.10 -0.15
CA LEU A 257 9.38 19.68 1.09
C LEU A 257 10.46 20.37 1.91
N VAL A 258 11.68 19.85 1.87
CA VAL A 258 12.85 20.41 2.57
C VAL A 258 14.01 20.48 1.59
N ALA A 259 14.73 21.59 1.58
CA ALA A 259 15.96 21.77 0.83
C ALA A 259 16.93 22.65 1.61
N ASN A 260 18.19 22.23 1.71
CA ASN A 260 19.21 22.90 2.52
C ASN A 260 18.80 23.19 3.98
N GLY A 261 18.02 22.30 4.59
CA GLY A 261 17.58 22.38 5.99
C GLY A 261 16.43 23.35 6.25
N ALA A 262 15.73 23.79 5.21
CA ALA A 262 14.60 24.73 5.31
C ALA A 262 13.43 24.29 4.40
N PRO A 263 12.21 24.81 4.62
CA PRO A 263 11.07 24.51 3.77
C PRO A 263 11.34 24.83 2.29
N ALA A 264 11.04 23.88 1.41
CA ALA A 264 11.21 24.02 -0.03
C ALA A 264 9.91 24.45 -0.73
N VAL A 265 10.05 25.17 -1.84
CA VAL A 265 8.96 25.42 -2.79
C VAL A 265 9.31 24.70 -4.08
N ASP A 266 8.60 23.61 -4.38
CA ASP A 266 8.83 22.84 -5.60
C ASP A 266 8.27 23.60 -6.83
N PRO A 267 9.02 23.71 -7.93
CA PRO A 267 8.48 24.33 -9.15
C PRO A 267 7.24 23.63 -9.73
N GLU A 268 7.02 22.34 -9.42
CA GLU A 268 5.81 21.56 -9.72
C GLU A 268 4.96 21.35 -8.45
N THR A 269 4.77 22.41 -7.66
CA THR A 269 3.94 22.34 -6.44
C THR A 269 2.51 21.89 -6.77
N PRO A 270 1.92 20.95 -6.00
CA PRO A 270 0.52 20.54 -6.13
C PRO A 270 -0.46 21.71 -5.96
N ALA A 271 -1.70 21.54 -6.42
CA ALA A 271 -2.71 22.57 -6.23
C ALA A 271 -2.93 22.88 -4.72
N PRO A 272 -3.29 24.13 -4.34
CA PRO A 272 -3.52 24.49 -2.94
C PRO A 272 -4.53 23.58 -2.23
N GLU A 273 -5.54 23.09 -2.96
CA GLU A 273 -6.59 22.19 -2.50
C GLU A 273 -6.07 20.79 -2.15
N GLU A 274 -4.88 20.41 -2.65
CA GLU A 274 -4.19 19.18 -2.26
C GLU A 274 -3.14 19.45 -1.18
N THR A 275 -2.57 20.66 -1.14
CA THR A 275 -1.46 21.02 -0.24
C THR A 275 -1.90 21.18 1.21
N ASN A 276 -3.06 21.80 1.44
CA ASN A 276 -3.54 22.20 2.77
C ASN A 276 -4.58 21.26 3.39
N VAL A 277 -4.67 20.03 2.89
CA VAL A 277 -5.57 19.01 3.41
C VAL A 277 -4.78 17.95 4.17
N ARG A 278 -5.30 17.54 5.33
CA ARG A 278 -4.71 16.46 6.11
C ARG A 278 -5.04 15.11 5.45
N PHE A 279 -4.00 14.38 5.09
CA PHE A 279 -4.11 13.02 4.56
C PHE A 279 -3.01 12.13 5.16
N PRO A 280 -3.13 10.80 5.03
CA PRO A 280 -1.95 9.94 5.13
C PRO A 280 -0.91 10.39 4.11
N VAL A 281 0.35 10.43 4.50
CA VAL A 281 1.45 10.87 3.62
C VAL A 281 2.65 9.94 3.77
N SER A 282 3.45 9.81 2.73
CA SER A 282 4.75 9.16 2.78
C SER A 282 5.79 9.97 2.04
N GLY A 283 7.07 9.67 2.26
CA GLY A 283 8.18 10.42 1.68
C GLY A 283 9.52 9.95 2.17
N ALA A 284 10.57 10.62 1.72
CA ALA A 284 11.93 10.37 2.18
C ALA A 284 12.67 11.69 2.45
N ALA A 285 13.56 11.67 3.43
CA ALA A 285 14.41 12.81 3.76
C ALA A 285 15.80 12.35 4.21
N ARG A 286 16.82 13.14 3.92
CA ARG A 286 18.21 12.87 4.31
C ARG A 286 18.63 13.80 5.45
N ALA A 287 19.25 13.24 6.49
CA ALA A 287 19.96 13.99 7.52
C ALA A 287 21.37 13.41 7.68
N GLY A 288 22.40 14.18 7.28
CA GLY A 288 23.79 13.72 7.35
C GLY A 288 24.02 12.45 6.52
N ALA A 289 24.38 11.34 7.18
CA ALA A 289 24.58 10.02 6.57
C ALA A 289 23.36 9.10 6.68
N THR A 290 22.22 9.60 7.16
CA THR A 290 21.00 8.82 7.33
C THR A 290 19.97 9.21 6.28
N LEU A 291 19.39 8.20 5.61
CA LEU A 291 18.18 8.35 4.82
C LEU A 291 16.99 7.86 5.65
N TYR A 292 16.02 8.72 5.87
CA TYR A 292 14.75 8.38 6.49
C TYR A 292 13.69 8.16 5.42
N ALA A 293 12.96 7.05 5.53
CA ALA A 293 11.69 6.83 4.86
C ALA A 293 10.56 7.01 5.89
N PHE A 294 9.55 7.80 5.54
CA PHE A 294 8.45 8.17 6.42
C PHE A 294 7.11 7.68 5.87
N ALA A 295 6.22 7.33 6.78
CA ALA A 295 4.78 7.29 6.54
C ALA A 295 4.04 7.85 7.77
N VAL A 296 3.05 8.70 7.56
CA VAL A 296 2.15 9.20 8.60
C VAL A 296 0.76 8.64 8.30
N ASP A 297 0.20 7.90 9.26
CA ASP A 297 -1.15 7.35 9.13
C ASP A 297 -2.18 8.51 9.05
N GLY A 298 -3.34 8.26 8.47
CA GLY A 298 -4.40 9.27 8.36
C GLY A 298 -5.76 8.65 8.05
N ARG A 299 -6.80 9.48 7.93
CA ARG A 299 -8.21 9.05 7.74
C ARG A 299 -8.76 8.14 8.85
N ALA A 300 -8.08 8.10 10.00
CA ALA A 300 -8.53 7.40 11.19
C ALA A 300 -8.53 8.39 12.37
N PRO A 301 -9.52 9.30 12.50
CA PRO A 301 -9.45 10.44 13.42
C PRO A 301 -9.19 10.11 14.90
N ALA A 302 -9.53 8.90 15.34
CA ALA A 302 -9.24 8.41 16.70
C ALA A 302 -7.80 7.91 16.90
N LEU A 303 -7.10 7.55 15.81
CA LEU A 303 -5.74 7.01 15.81
C LEU A 303 -4.73 8.01 15.23
N SER A 304 -4.97 8.48 14.01
CA SER A 304 -4.13 9.47 13.32
C SER A 304 -4.95 10.34 12.37
N ILE A 305 -4.86 11.65 12.55
CA ILE A 305 -5.58 12.64 11.73
C ILE A 305 -4.88 12.92 10.38
N GLY A 306 -3.66 12.42 10.17
CA GLY A 306 -2.82 12.77 9.03
C GLY A 306 -2.28 14.20 9.10
N VAL A 307 -1.45 14.58 8.13
CA VAL A 307 -0.78 15.89 8.08
C VAL A 307 -0.98 16.56 6.74
N THR A 308 -0.85 17.89 6.72
CA THR A 308 -0.72 18.64 5.47
C THR A 308 0.72 18.52 4.94
N ARG A 309 0.95 18.84 3.67
CA ARG A 309 2.32 18.81 3.10
C ARG A 309 3.29 19.75 3.82
N PRO A 310 2.92 21.00 4.18
CA PRO A 310 3.79 21.86 4.99
C PRO A 310 4.10 21.28 6.38
N GLN A 311 3.14 20.63 7.03
CA GLN A 311 3.38 19.93 8.30
C GLN A 311 4.31 18.74 8.11
N PHE A 312 4.19 18.02 7.00
CA PHE A 312 5.09 16.91 6.71
C PHE A 312 6.54 17.38 6.44
N GLY A 313 6.72 18.51 5.76
CA GLY A 313 8.03 19.16 5.63
C GLY A 313 8.60 19.56 6.98
N ALA A 314 7.80 20.21 7.84
CA ALA A 314 8.21 20.54 9.19
C ALA A 314 8.58 19.30 10.02
N LEU A 315 7.86 18.19 9.88
CA LEU A 315 8.22 16.92 10.51
C LEU A 315 9.63 16.47 10.07
N MET A 316 9.94 16.51 8.77
CA MET A 316 11.27 16.18 8.26
C MET A 316 12.36 17.10 8.84
N GLU A 317 12.09 18.40 8.98
CA GLU A 317 12.99 19.35 9.66
C GLU A 317 13.19 18.97 11.13
N GLY A 318 12.15 18.48 11.82
CA GLY A 318 12.24 17.96 13.19
C GLY A 318 13.15 16.73 13.34
N PHE A 319 13.39 15.99 12.26
CA PHE A 319 14.39 14.91 12.18
C PHE A 319 15.78 15.42 11.75
N GLY A 320 15.96 16.72 11.58
CA GLY A 320 17.20 17.34 11.14
C GLY A 320 17.50 17.14 9.66
N ALA A 321 16.47 16.92 8.82
CA ALA A 321 16.65 16.72 7.40
C ALA A 321 17.28 17.94 6.73
N SER A 322 18.31 17.73 5.91
CA SER A 322 18.82 18.73 4.98
C SER A 322 17.94 18.81 3.74
N ASP A 323 17.46 17.68 3.25
CA ASP A 323 16.68 17.59 2.02
C ASP A 323 15.61 16.53 2.17
N GLY A 324 14.45 16.73 1.56
CA GLY A 324 13.37 15.76 1.62
C GLY A 324 12.23 16.08 0.67
N MET A 325 11.48 15.04 0.30
CA MET A 325 10.36 15.12 -0.63
C MET A 325 9.21 14.21 -0.20
N ALA A 326 8.00 14.56 -0.64
CA ALA A 326 6.86 13.68 -0.55
C ALA A 326 6.89 12.58 -1.64
N PHE A 327 6.19 11.49 -1.34
CA PHE A 327 5.80 10.41 -2.25
C PHE A 327 4.27 10.40 -2.41
N ASP A 328 3.74 9.47 -3.20
CA ASP A 328 2.30 9.31 -3.36
C ASP A 328 1.62 9.09 -1.99
N SER A 329 0.49 9.75 -1.79
CA SER A 329 -0.15 9.92 -0.48
C SER A 329 -1.55 9.28 -0.46
N GLY A 330 -2.28 9.44 0.64
CA GLY A 330 -3.58 8.79 0.82
C GLY A 330 -3.43 7.28 1.01
N GLY A 331 -4.31 6.47 0.44
CA GLY A 331 -4.27 5.02 0.60
C GLY A 331 -3.04 4.32 0.03
N SER A 332 -2.17 5.02 -0.69
CA SER A 332 -0.88 4.51 -1.14
C SER A 332 0.21 4.64 -0.07
N ALA A 333 0.04 5.53 0.92
CA ALA A 333 1.06 5.85 1.92
C ALA A 333 1.28 4.65 2.86
N GLU A 334 2.34 3.91 2.61
CA GLU A 334 2.63 2.65 3.29
C GLU A 334 4.13 2.52 3.56
N LEU A 335 4.45 1.84 4.67
CA LEU A 335 5.80 1.49 5.04
C LEU A 335 5.83 0.01 5.42
N VAL A 336 6.82 -0.71 4.92
CA VAL A 336 7.09 -2.10 5.30
C VAL A 336 8.45 -2.18 5.98
N ALA A 337 8.54 -3.02 7.00
CA ALA A 337 9.79 -3.35 7.65
C ALA A 337 9.72 -4.77 8.18
N ARG A 338 10.87 -5.45 8.17
CA ARG A 338 11.02 -6.76 8.79
C ARG A 338 11.12 -6.56 10.29
N VAL A 339 10.19 -7.16 11.03
CA VAL A 339 10.33 -7.27 12.48
C VAL A 339 11.28 -8.42 12.77
N LEU A 340 12.22 -8.22 13.70
CA LEU A 340 13.19 -9.23 14.07
C LEU A 340 12.52 -10.59 14.37
N GLY A 341 13.04 -11.67 13.77
CA GLY A 341 12.45 -13.02 13.85
C GLY A 341 11.39 -13.33 12.78
N ASP A 342 10.87 -12.34 12.04
CA ASP A 342 10.03 -12.60 10.86
C ASP A 342 10.89 -13.01 9.66
N ALA A 343 10.30 -13.82 8.78
CA ALA A 343 10.99 -14.32 7.59
C ALA A 343 11.19 -13.25 6.50
N GLY A 344 10.40 -12.17 6.53
CA GLY A 344 10.46 -11.09 5.55
C GLY A 344 9.75 -9.84 6.07
N ALA A 345 9.81 -8.76 5.31
CA ALA A 345 9.13 -7.52 5.64
C ALA A 345 7.60 -7.63 5.55
N SER A 346 6.91 -6.93 6.43
CA SER A 346 5.46 -6.76 6.44
C SER A 346 5.11 -5.29 6.65
N VAL A 347 3.86 -4.92 6.37
CA VAL A 347 3.35 -3.57 6.64
C VAL A 347 3.47 -3.25 8.12
N ILE A 348 3.95 -2.04 8.42
CA ILE A 348 3.99 -1.50 9.78
C ILE A 348 3.08 -0.28 9.97
N THR A 349 2.60 0.33 8.87
CA THR A 349 1.58 1.39 8.88
C THR A 349 0.18 0.84 9.11
N THR A 350 -0.80 1.73 9.29
CA THR A 350 -2.23 1.40 9.22
C THR A 350 -2.79 1.82 7.86
N PRO A 351 -2.97 0.91 6.88
CA PRO A 351 -3.45 1.29 5.55
C PRO A 351 -4.79 2.00 5.63
N SER A 352 -4.87 3.21 5.08
CA SER A 352 -6.07 4.06 5.24
C SER A 352 -7.29 3.55 4.47
N ASP A 353 -7.07 2.69 3.47
CA ASP A 353 -8.13 2.00 2.71
C ASP A 353 -8.60 0.71 3.44
N GLY A 354 -8.20 0.49 4.69
CA GLY A 354 -8.49 -0.72 5.48
C GLY A 354 -7.75 -1.98 5.04
N ARG A 355 -6.97 -1.89 3.95
CA ARG A 355 -6.07 -2.91 3.40
C ARG A 355 -4.98 -2.23 2.58
N GLU A 356 -3.91 -2.97 2.28
CA GLU A 356 -2.88 -2.47 1.37
C GLU A 356 -3.46 -2.12 0.00
N ARG A 357 -3.04 -0.97 -0.54
CA ARG A 357 -3.36 -0.56 -1.90
C ARG A 357 -2.40 -1.22 -2.89
N LEU A 358 -2.92 -1.52 -4.08
CA LEU A 358 -2.08 -1.90 -5.21
C LEU A 358 -1.44 -0.63 -5.78
N ILE A 359 -0.12 -0.55 -5.71
CA ILE A 359 0.70 0.60 -6.13
C ILE A 359 1.60 0.20 -7.30
N ALA A 360 2.30 1.18 -7.88
CA ALA A 360 3.14 0.99 -9.06
C ALA A 360 4.59 0.70 -8.73
N ASP A 361 5.16 1.35 -7.72
CA ASP A 361 6.56 1.22 -7.33
C ASP A 361 6.82 1.60 -5.87
N GLY A 362 8.04 1.29 -5.41
CA GLY A 362 8.53 1.66 -4.09
C GLY A 362 10.06 1.74 -4.04
N LEU A 363 10.57 2.40 -3.01
CA LEU A 363 11.98 2.44 -2.66
C LEU A 363 12.25 1.47 -1.51
N PHE A 364 13.18 0.55 -1.70
CA PHE A 364 13.44 -0.56 -0.80
C PHE A 364 14.88 -0.58 -0.30
N ALA A 365 15.04 -1.04 0.95
CA ALA A 365 16.32 -1.30 1.57
C ALA A 365 16.55 -2.81 1.72
N TYR A 366 17.75 -3.23 1.38
CA TYR A 366 18.25 -4.60 1.44
C TYR A 366 19.44 -4.66 2.40
N SER A 367 19.61 -5.80 3.05
CA SER A 367 20.80 -6.13 3.81
C SER A 367 21.53 -7.27 3.12
N ASP A 368 22.75 -6.98 2.66
CA ASP A 368 23.68 -7.95 2.10
C ASP A 368 24.63 -8.47 3.21
N ALA A 369 24.25 -8.32 4.49
CA ALA A 369 25.03 -8.80 5.61
C ALA A 369 25.11 -10.34 5.60
N PRO A 370 26.25 -10.95 5.96
CA PRO A 370 26.36 -12.40 6.02
C PRO A 370 25.35 -13.02 6.99
N SER A 371 24.77 -14.16 6.62
CA SER A 371 23.84 -14.90 7.48
C SER A 371 24.52 -16.03 8.24
N GLY A 372 24.04 -16.33 9.45
CA GLY A 372 24.45 -17.44 10.30
C GLY A 372 25.56 -17.12 11.32
N VAL A 373 25.96 -15.85 11.45
CA VAL A 373 27.02 -15.42 12.38
C VAL A 373 26.44 -15.17 13.78
N ASP A 374 27.03 -15.78 14.82
CA ASP A 374 26.65 -15.57 16.23
C ASP A 374 25.15 -15.76 16.53
N PRO A 375 24.63 -16.99 16.34
CA PRO A 375 23.22 -17.28 16.56
C PRO A 375 22.83 -17.10 18.02
N HIS A 376 21.76 -16.34 18.26
CA HIS A 376 21.23 -16.09 19.59
C HIS A 376 19.71 -16.12 19.62
N LEU A 377 19.17 -16.40 20.81
CA LEU A 377 17.74 -16.50 21.04
C LEU A 377 17.15 -15.10 21.26
N ILE A 378 16.04 -14.83 20.59
CA ILE A 378 15.17 -13.69 20.87
C ILE A 378 13.76 -14.18 21.17
N VAL A 379 12.99 -13.35 21.88
CA VAL A 379 11.57 -13.58 22.09
C VAL A 379 10.76 -12.32 21.80
N ARG A 380 9.50 -12.49 21.44
CA ARG A 380 8.57 -11.42 21.07
C ARG A 380 7.26 -11.51 21.85
N PRO A 381 6.73 -10.36 22.31
CA PRO A 381 7.32 -9.02 22.24
C PRO A 381 8.56 -8.87 23.14
N SER A 382 9.47 -7.95 22.80
CA SER A 382 10.71 -7.68 23.54
C SER A 382 10.48 -6.92 24.85
N THR A 383 9.30 -6.34 25.03
CA THR A 383 8.80 -5.73 26.28
C THR A 383 7.29 -5.92 26.35
N PHE A 384 6.76 -6.21 27.53
CA PHE A 384 5.31 -6.37 27.72
C PHE A 384 4.90 -6.18 29.19
N ALA A 385 3.61 -5.98 29.40
CA ALA A 385 2.98 -6.08 30.71
C ALA A 385 2.29 -7.44 30.87
N ALA A 386 2.08 -7.89 32.11
CA ALA A 386 1.38 -9.13 32.43
C ALA A 386 0.59 -9.00 33.73
N LEU A 387 -0.49 -9.78 33.86
CA LEU A 387 -1.17 -9.95 35.14
C LEU A 387 -0.36 -10.84 36.10
N PRO A 388 -0.52 -10.67 37.43
CA PRO A 388 0.12 -11.53 38.42
C PRO A 388 -0.12 -13.02 38.15
N GLY A 389 0.96 -13.82 38.10
CA GLY A 389 0.89 -15.27 37.92
C GLY A 389 0.54 -15.74 36.50
N ALA A 390 0.33 -14.82 35.54
CA ALA A 390 0.06 -15.17 34.15
C ALA A 390 1.22 -16.00 33.57
N ALA A 391 0.88 -17.04 32.81
CA ALA A 391 1.88 -17.81 32.08
C ALA A 391 2.35 -17.02 30.85
N LEU A 392 3.64 -16.70 30.83
CA LEU A 392 4.32 -16.00 29.74
C LEU A 392 4.74 -17.01 28.69
N ARG A 393 4.19 -16.86 27.49
CA ARG A 393 4.43 -17.75 26.34
C ARG A 393 4.75 -16.90 25.10
N PRO A 394 5.91 -16.24 25.05
CA PRO A 394 6.26 -15.41 23.91
C PRO A 394 6.56 -16.27 22.69
N ALA A 395 6.46 -15.68 21.50
CA ALA A 395 7.04 -16.27 20.31
C ALA A 395 8.57 -16.21 20.45
N ALA A 396 9.28 -17.25 20.01
CA ALA A 396 10.73 -17.33 20.13
C ALA A 396 11.37 -17.67 18.78
N PHE A 397 12.53 -17.07 18.53
CA PHE A 397 13.27 -17.25 17.29
C PHE A 397 14.76 -17.29 17.58
N VAL A 398 15.51 -18.06 16.79
CA VAL A 398 16.96 -17.93 16.73
C VAL A 398 17.28 -17.02 15.55
N VAL A 399 18.03 -15.97 15.82
CA VAL A 399 18.51 -15.01 14.82
C VAL A 399 20.03 -14.91 14.89
N ASP A 400 20.65 -14.47 13.81
CA ASP A 400 22.05 -14.03 13.82
C ASP A 400 22.18 -12.55 14.20
N ASP A 401 23.40 -12.05 14.35
CA ASP A 401 23.69 -10.65 14.68
C ASP A 401 23.21 -9.65 13.59
N ALA A 402 23.07 -10.12 12.36
CA ALA A 402 22.47 -9.35 11.27
C ALA A 402 20.92 -9.43 11.26
N GLY A 403 20.34 -10.13 12.23
CA GLY A 403 18.90 -10.29 12.39
C GLY A 403 18.24 -11.22 11.37
N HIS A 404 18.99 -12.02 10.61
CA HIS A 404 18.38 -13.09 9.80
C HIS A 404 17.79 -14.14 10.72
N ARG A 405 16.56 -14.55 10.41
CA ARG A 405 15.90 -15.65 11.11
C ARG A 405 16.53 -16.96 10.65
N LEU A 406 17.14 -17.69 11.58
CA LEU A 406 17.72 -19.00 11.33
C LEU A 406 16.69 -20.11 11.58
N GLU A 407 15.94 -20.03 12.67
CA GLU A 407 14.86 -20.96 12.97
C GLU A 407 13.79 -20.39 13.92
N THR A 408 12.61 -21.02 13.92
CA THR A 408 11.63 -20.85 15.00
C THR A 408 12.13 -21.60 16.23
N ALA A 409 12.10 -20.97 17.39
CA ALA A 409 12.42 -21.60 18.67
C ALA A 409 11.14 -21.89 19.48
N SER A 410 11.25 -22.82 20.42
CA SER A 410 10.25 -23.02 21.47
C SER A 410 10.92 -22.72 22.79
N VAL A 411 10.29 -21.91 23.64
CA VAL A 411 10.82 -21.59 24.97
C VAL A 411 9.91 -22.11 26.06
N GLU A 412 10.51 -22.46 27.18
CA GLU A 412 9.77 -22.81 28.40
C GLU A 412 8.91 -21.63 28.87
N SER A 413 7.71 -21.92 29.36
CA SER A 413 6.82 -20.88 29.89
C SER A 413 7.30 -20.39 31.26
N VAL A 414 7.38 -19.07 31.42
CA VAL A 414 7.72 -18.42 32.69
C VAL A 414 6.43 -17.91 33.35
N ARG A 415 6.33 -17.97 34.68
CA ARG A 415 5.21 -17.37 35.42
C ARG A 415 5.54 -15.91 35.75
N ALA A 416 4.66 -14.98 35.41
CA ALA A 416 4.81 -13.59 35.82
C ALA A 416 4.78 -13.48 37.35
N ALA A 417 5.70 -12.67 37.90
CA ALA A 417 5.78 -12.36 39.32
C ALA A 417 4.42 -11.92 39.89
N ALA A 418 4.10 -12.39 41.10
CA ALA A 418 2.82 -12.12 41.76
C ALA A 418 2.68 -10.66 42.24
N ILE A 419 3.79 -9.95 42.40
CA ILE A 419 3.83 -8.58 42.94
C ILE A 419 3.90 -7.59 41.76
N PRO A 420 3.06 -6.54 41.72
CA PRO A 420 3.17 -5.48 40.71
C PRO A 420 4.55 -4.81 40.73
N GLY A 421 5.09 -4.50 39.54
CA GLY A 421 6.41 -3.89 39.41
C GLY A 421 7.16 -4.33 38.16
N ASN A 422 8.40 -3.85 38.01
CA ASN A 422 9.30 -4.27 36.93
C ASN A 422 10.03 -5.54 37.34
N HIS A 423 10.09 -6.51 36.43
CA HIS A 423 10.67 -7.82 36.64
C HIS A 423 11.43 -8.26 35.39
N GLU A 424 12.09 -9.41 35.51
CA GLU A 424 12.85 -10.00 34.44
C GLU A 424 12.50 -11.48 34.29
N ALA A 425 12.30 -11.92 33.05
CA ALA A 425 12.08 -13.31 32.70
C ALA A 425 13.26 -13.82 31.87
N VAL A 426 13.77 -15.00 32.23
CA VAL A 426 14.75 -15.74 31.44
C VAL A 426 14.01 -16.82 30.67
N PHE A 427 14.02 -16.72 29.35
CA PHE A 427 13.47 -17.73 28.45
C PHE A 427 14.60 -18.61 27.93
N ARG A 428 14.40 -19.92 28.00
CA ARG A 428 15.37 -20.92 27.54
C ARG A 428 14.74 -21.81 26.48
N ASP A 429 15.47 -22.03 25.39
CA ASP A 429 15.14 -23.09 24.42
C ASP A 429 15.70 -24.42 24.97
N PRO A 430 14.85 -25.41 25.29
CA PRO A 430 15.30 -26.67 25.88
C PRO A 430 16.07 -27.56 24.91
N ARG A 431 15.96 -27.34 23.58
CA ARG A 431 16.67 -28.13 22.57
C ARG A 431 18.13 -27.71 22.45
N THR A 432 18.38 -26.40 22.43
CA THR A 432 19.70 -25.83 22.15
C THR A 432 20.41 -25.34 23.43
N GLY A 433 19.67 -25.10 24.51
CA GLY A 433 20.17 -24.48 25.72
C GLY A 433 20.38 -22.96 25.60
N MET A 434 20.13 -22.36 24.44
CA MET A 434 20.16 -20.91 24.26
C MET A 434 19.16 -20.25 25.20
N GLN A 435 19.52 -19.07 25.71
CA GLN A 435 18.67 -18.32 26.61
C GLN A 435 18.70 -16.84 26.28
N THR A 436 17.59 -16.17 26.56
CA THR A 436 17.45 -14.73 26.43
C THR A 436 16.71 -14.17 27.62
N ARG A 437 16.93 -12.89 27.90
CA ARG A 437 16.49 -12.21 29.10
C ARG A 437 15.67 -10.99 28.70
N ILE A 438 14.45 -10.91 29.20
CA ILE A 438 13.51 -9.85 28.86
C ILE A 438 12.94 -9.21 30.12
N GLY A 439 12.96 -7.88 30.14
CA GLY A 439 12.23 -7.09 31.14
C GLY A 439 10.73 -7.09 30.84
N TYR A 440 9.90 -7.25 31.87
CA TYR A 440 8.46 -7.14 31.79
C TYR A 440 7.88 -6.45 33.02
N ARG A 441 6.64 -5.95 32.91
CA ARG A 441 5.93 -5.33 34.03
C ARG A 441 4.78 -6.20 34.51
N THR A 442 4.69 -6.46 35.81
CA THR A 442 3.46 -6.98 36.40
C THR A 442 2.54 -5.80 36.73
N VAL A 443 1.32 -5.79 36.21
CA VAL A 443 0.31 -4.75 36.46
C VAL A 443 -0.84 -5.27 37.31
N ALA A 444 -1.30 -4.47 38.27
CA ALA A 444 -2.40 -4.87 39.16
C ALA A 444 -3.78 -4.79 38.50
N ARG A 445 -3.94 -3.92 37.49
CA ARG A 445 -5.20 -3.68 36.77
C ARG A 445 -4.98 -3.60 35.28
N VAL A 446 -6.02 -3.97 34.53
CA VAL A 446 -6.13 -3.73 33.08
C VAL A 446 -6.91 -2.44 32.89
N ALA A 447 -6.41 -1.53 32.04
CA ALA A 447 -7.09 -0.26 31.76
C ALA A 447 -8.21 -0.43 30.73
N SER A 448 -7.98 -1.24 29.70
CA SER A 448 -8.99 -1.58 28.69
C SER A 448 -8.91 -3.04 28.26
N LEU A 449 -10.06 -3.62 27.92
CA LEU A 449 -10.20 -4.99 27.42
C LEU A 449 -11.06 -4.95 26.15
N ALA A 450 -10.68 -5.71 25.14
CA ALA A 450 -11.40 -5.85 23.87
C ALA A 450 -11.55 -7.33 23.48
N ILE A 451 -12.60 -7.66 22.74
CA ILE A 451 -12.86 -9.00 22.20
C ILE A 451 -12.78 -8.91 20.68
N ALA A 452 -11.88 -9.68 20.07
CA ALA A 452 -11.78 -9.82 18.62
C ALA A 452 -12.39 -11.16 18.15
N PRO A 453 -13.03 -11.20 16.97
CA PRO A 453 -13.40 -10.05 16.13
C PRO A 453 -14.48 -9.19 16.82
N ASP A 454 -14.52 -7.90 16.49
CA ASP A 454 -15.42 -6.93 17.17
C ASP A 454 -16.90 -7.19 16.87
N ALA A 455 -17.21 -7.51 15.61
CA ALA A 455 -18.58 -7.71 15.10
C ALA A 455 -18.71 -9.01 14.30
N PRO A 456 -18.59 -10.18 14.95
CA PRO A 456 -18.77 -11.47 14.28
C PRO A 456 -20.21 -11.63 13.78
N ASN A 457 -20.34 -12.20 12.58
CA ASN A 457 -21.62 -12.52 11.96
C ASN A 457 -21.67 -13.95 11.40
N PRO A 458 -21.68 -14.97 12.29
CA PRO A 458 -21.81 -16.38 11.93
C PRO A 458 -23.25 -16.73 11.54
N ASP A 459 -23.40 -17.74 10.69
CA ASP A 459 -24.68 -18.43 10.56
C ASP A 459 -24.94 -19.36 11.76
N ARG A 460 -26.20 -19.80 11.90
CA ARG A 460 -26.63 -20.67 13.01
C ARG A 460 -25.75 -21.93 13.08
N GLY A 461 -25.21 -22.22 14.26
CA GLY A 461 -24.39 -23.40 14.51
C GLY A 461 -22.93 -23.28 14.03
N GLU A 462 -22.57 -22.21 13.34
CA GLU A 462 -21.17 -21.94 13.00
C GLU A 462 -20.36 -21.55 14.24
N THR A 463 -19.04 -21.74 14.13
CA THR A 463 -18.10 -21.42 15.20
C THR A 463 -17.38 -20.10 14.94
N VAL A 464 -17.18 -19.33 15.99
CA VAL A 464 -16.38 -18.10 15.98
C VAL A 464 -15.25 -18.24 16.98
N ALA A 465 -14.01 -18.07 16.50
CA ALA A 465 -12.86 -17.93 17.38
C ALA A 465 -12.83 -16.50 17.95
N LEU A 466 -12.81 -16.40 19.27
CA LEU A 466 -12.78 -15.16 20.03
C LEU A 466 -11.44 -15.04 20.76
N THR A 467 -10.90 -13.82 20.83
CA THR A 467 -9.68 -13.52 21.60
C THR A 467 -9.87 -12.25 22.40
N ALA A 468 -9.54 -12.31 23.70
CA ALA A 468 -9.50 -11.15 24.58
C ALA A 468 -8.12 -10.49 24.51
N ARG A 469 -8.09 -9.18 24.32
CA ARG A 469 -6.87 -8.35 24.31
C ARG A 469 -6.99 -7.28 25.38
N ALA A 470 -5.94 -7.10 26.17
CA ALA A 470 -5.91 -6.13 27.26
C ALA A 470 -4.78 -5.13 27.08
N PHE A 471 -5.00 -3.91 27.55
CA PHE A 471 -4.03 -2.83 27.52
C PHE A 471 -3.95 -2.13 28.88
N ASP A 472 -2.78 -1.62 29.22
CA ASP A 472 -2.58 -0.81 30.41
C ASP A 472 -2.86 0.69 30.15
N GLU A 473 -2.60 1.54 31.14
CA GLU A 473 -2.85 3.00 31.05
C GLU A 473 -1.99 3.71 29.99
N ARG A 474 -0.89 3.09 29.55
CA ARG A 474 -0.02 3.60 28.49
C ARG A 474 -0.43 3.08 27.11
N GLY A 475 -1.42 2.18 27.06
CA GLY A 475 -1.81 1.48 25.85
C GLY A 475 -0.92 0.27 25.54
N ASP A 476 -0.03 -0.15 26.47
CA ASP A 476 0.83 -1.31 26.26
C ASP A 476 0.02 -2.62 26.38
N PRO A 477 0.23 -3.62 25.50
CA PRO A 477 -0.42 -4.92 25.63
C PRO A 477 -0.12 -5.61 26.96
N VAL A 478 -1.17 -6.15 27.59
CA VAL A 478 -1.09 -6.91 28.85
C VAL A 478 -1.36 -8.39 28.58
N VAL A 479 -0.39 -9.24 28.92
CA VAL A 479 -0.54 -10.70 28.90
C VAL A 479 -1.50 -11.12 30.02
N LEU A 480 -2.67 -11.61 29.61
CA LEU A 480 -3.74 -12.01 30.51
C LEU A 480 -3.53 -13.42 31.09
N GLY A 481 -2.89 -14.33 30.34
CA GLY A 481 -2.78 -15.74 30.71
C GLY A 481 -4.16 -16.39 30.96
N ASP A 482 -4.24 -17.21 32.01
CA ASP A 482 -5.45 -17.96 32.36
C ASP A 482 -6.48 -17.13 33.17
N ALA A 483 -6.25 -15.83 33.33
CA ALA A 483 -7.06 -14.95 34.18
C ALA A 483 -8.38 -14.47 33.54
N VAL A 484 -8.60 -14.73 32.25
CA VAL A 484 -9.80 -14.26 31.54
C VAL A 484 -10.99 -15.14 31.86
N ARG A 485 -12.10 -14.51 32.24
CA ARG A 485 -13.40 -15.19 32.38
C ARG A 485 -14.32 -14.78 31.25
N TRP A 486 -14.88 -15.78 30.58
CA TRP A 486 -15.79 -15.62 29.45
C TRP A 486 -17.22 -15.99 29.84
N GLN A 487 -18.19 -15.25 29.30
CA GLN A 487 -19.60 -15.52 29.46
C GLN A 487 -20.35 -15.24 28.15
N ALA A 488 -21.27 -16.12 27.79
CA ALA A 488 -22.27 -15.93 26.74
C ALA A 488 -23.65 -15.89 27.37
N ARG A 489 -24.61 -15.18 26.75
CA ARG A 489 -25.98 -15.13 27.24
C ARG A 489 -26.77 -16.36 26.81
N SER A 490 -26.55 -16.87 25.58
CA SER A 490 -27.38 -17.93 25.01
C SER A 490 -26.62 -19.04 24.27
N GLY A 491 -25.47 -18.74 23.65
CA GLY A 491 -24.65 -19.74 22.96
C GLY A 491 -23.70 -20.51 23.88
N ARG A 492 -22.96 -21.44 23.27
CA ARG A 492 -21.98 -22.28 23.99
C ARG A 492 -20.58 -21.72 23.77
N LEU A 493 -19.83 -21.57 24.86
CA LEU A 493 -18.43 -21.16 24.84
C LEU A 493 -17.54 -22.29 25.36
N ALA A 494 -16.44 -22.54 24.67
CA ALA A 494 -15.30 -23.31 25.16
C ALA A 494 -14.10 -22.36 25.26
N ALA A 495 -13.65 -22.03 26.47
CA ALA A 495 -12.58 -21.07 26.70
C ALA A 495 -11.28 -21.72 27.16
N ALA A 496 -10.15 -21.15 26.73
CA ALA A 496 -8.80 -21.47 27.16
C ALA A 496 -8.02 -20.16 27.33
N GLY A 497 -7.98 -19.65 28.57
CA GLY A 497 -7.37 -18.37 28.91
C GLY A 497 -7.94 -17.22 28.08
N ALA A 498 -7.08 -16.47 27.40
CA ALA A 498 -7.45 -15.34 26.56
C ALA A 498 -8.17 -15.71 25.24
N SER A 499 -8.37 -16.99 24.94
CA SER A 499 -9.10 -17.43 23.74
C SER A 499 -10.38 -18.18 24.11
N ALA A 500 -11.39 -18.08 23.25
CA ALA A 500 -12.62 -18.86 23.37
C ALA A 500 -13.20 -19.22 22.00
N THR A 501 -13.81 -20.39 21.89
CA THR A 501 -14.61 -20.81 20.73
C THR A 501 -16.08 -20.67 21.07
N TYR A 502 -16.78 -19.81 20.35
CA TYR A 502 -18.22 -19.60 20.46
C TYR A 502 -18.97 -20.39 19.38
N VAL A 503 -20.02 -21.10 19.76
CA VAL A 503 -20.95 -21.76 18.81
C VAL A 503 -22.23 -20.93 18.75
N ALA A 504 -22.57 -20.43 17.56
CA ALA A 504 -23.72 -19.56 17.33
C ALA A 504 -25.06 -20.24 17.65
N ALA A 505 -25.83 -19.60 18.54
CA ALA A 505 -27.20 -20.01 18.89
C ALA A 505 -28.22 -19.61 17.81
N ASP A 506 -29.51 -19.56 18.18
CA ASP A 506 -30.60 -19.22 17.25
C ASP A 506 -30.89 -17.71 17.13
N ALA A 507 -30.30 -16.90 18.00
CA ALA A 507 -30.49 -15.46 18.07
C ALA A 507 -29.16 -14.75 18.36
N ASP A 508 -29.15 -13.43 18.17
CA ASP A 508 -28.03 -12.58 18.57
C ASP A 508 -27.63 -12.84 20.02
N ASP A 509 -26.33 -12.84 20.28
CA ASP A 509 -25.77 -13.10 21.60
C ASP A 509 -24.82 -11.95 22.01
N THR A 510 -24.64 -11.79 23.31
CA THR A 510 -23.67 -10.88 23.90
C THR A 510 -22.61 -11.69 24.63
N ILE A 511 -21.37 -11.59 24.14
CA ILE A 511 -20.21 -12.20 24.76
C ILE A 511 -19.53 -11.19 25.66
N VAL A 512 -19.25 -11.59 26.89
CA VAL A 512 -18.55 -10.79 27.89
C VAL A 512 -17.25 -11.48 28.27
N ALA A 513 -16.14 -10.75 28.20
CA ALA A 513 -14.85 -11.16 28.74
C ALA A 513 -14.51 -10.25 29.91
N THR A 514 -13.95 -10.80 30.99
CA THR A 514 -13.47 -10.02 32.15
C THR A 514 -12.08 -10.45 32.55
N ALA A 515 -11.21 -9.48 32.84
CA ALA A 515 -9.84 -9.72 33.30
C ALA A 515 -9.28 -8.46 34.00
N GLY A 516 -8.54 -8.63 35.10
CA GLY A 516 -7.82 -7.52 35.75
C GLY A 516 -8.69 -6.32 36.14
N GLY A 517 -9.97 -6.54 36.47
CA GLY A 517 -10.95 -5.50 36.81
C GLY A 517 -11.66 -4.86 35.60
N ALA A 518 -11.23 -5.14 34.37
CA ALA A 518 -11.87 -4.65 33.15
C ALA A 518 -12.87 -5.67 32.58
N ALA A 519 -13.82 -5.17 31.79
CA ALA A 519 -14.80 -5.97 31.07
C ALA A 519 -14.94 -5.50 29.62
N ALA A 520 -15.04 -6.46 28.70
CA ALA A 520 -15.27 -6.23 27.29
C ALA A 520 -16.59 -6.89 26.87
N ARG A 521 -17.29 -6.29 25.91
CA ARG A 521 -18.54 -6.82 25.36
C ARG A 521 -18.44 -6.89 23.83
N SER A 522 -18.81 -8.02 23.24
CA SER A 522 -18.98 -8.18 21.79
C SER A 522 -20.38 -8.71 21.51
N ILE A 523 -21.04 -8.13 20.50
CA ILE A 523 -22.36 -8.56 20.04
C ILE A 523 -22.15 -9.46 18.83
N VAL A 524 -22.57 -10.72 18.96
CA VAL A 524 -22.57 -11.68 17.86
C VAL A 524 -23.93 -11.61 17.19
N ARG A 525 -23.98 -11.08 15.96
CA ARG A 525 -25.21 -11.03 15.16
C ARG A 525 -25.34 -12.36 14.42
N VAL A 526 -26.41 -13.13 14.65
CA VAL A 526 -26.54 -14.47 14.06
C VAL A 526 -27.41 -14.44 12.80
N GLY A 527 -26.84 -14.91 11.69
CA GLY A 527 -27.50 -14.98 10.40
C GLY A 527 -27.57 -13.64 9.67
N ARG A 528 -28.30 -13.62 8.56
CA ARG A 528 -28.40 -12.47 7.65
C ARG A 528 -29.83 -12.30 7.16
N HIS A 529 -30.24 -11.07 6.90
CA HIS A 529 -31.52 -10.78 6.26
C HIS A 529 -31.37 -9.65 5.23
N ALA A 530 -32.30 -9.62 4.28
CA ALA A 530 -32.35 -8.59 3.26
C ALA A 530 -33.26 -7.44 3.71
N LEU A 531 -32.78 -6.21 3.57
CA LEU A 531 -33.57 -5.00 3.72
C LEU A 531 -33.68 -4.31 2.37
N ALA A 532 -34.91 -3.98 1.95
CA ALA A 532 -35.13 -3.16 0.77
C ALA A 532 -34.47 -1.79 0.94
N VAL A 533 -33.84 -1.27 -0.12
CA VAL A 533 -33.29 0.09 -0.12
C VAL A 533 -34.47 1.08 -0.17
N PRO A 534 -34.68 1.89 0.88
CA PRO A 534 -35.80 2.82 0.90
C PRO A 534 -35.73 3.81 -0.24
N GLY A 535 -36.86 4.03 -0.92
CA GLY A 535 -36.97 4.98 -2.02
C GLY A 535 -36.43 4.49 -3.37
N PHE A 536 -35.96 3.24 -3.48
CA PHE A 536 -35.55 2.70 -4.78
C PHE A 536 -36.78 2.35 -5.63
N SER A 537 -36.92 3.03 -6.77
CA SER A 537 -37.91 2.72 -7.80
C SER A 537 -37.25 1.99 -8.98
N GLU A 538 -38.05 1.24 -9.73
CA GLU A 538 -37.56 0.61 -10.95
C GLU A 538 -37.01 1.68 -11.91
N THR A 539 -35.77 1.48 -12.35
CA THR A 539 -35.02 2.46 -13.14
C THR A 539 -34.50 1.80 -14.42
N ALA A 540 -34.65 2.47 -15.55
CA ALA A 540 -34.17 2.00 -16.85
C ALA A 540 -32.94 2.80 -17.30
N LEU A 541 -32.00 2.11 -17.94
CA LEU A 541 -30.78 2.64 -18.51
C LEU A 541 -30.73 2.29 -20.00
N ALA A 542 -31.05 3.27 -20.84
CA ALA A 542 -30.84 3.17 -22.28
C ALA A 542 -29.39 3.59 -22.58
N PHE A 543 -28.61 2.71 -23.19
CA PHE A 543 -27.21 2.99 -23.51
C PHE A 543 -26.97 2.95 -25.02
N ASP A 544 -26.04 3.79 -25.47
CA ASP A 544 -25.49 3.77 -26.82
C ASP A 544 -23.99 4.15 -26.76
N PHE A 545 -23.16 3.18 -27.06
CA PHE A 545 -21.70 3.23 -27.06
C PHE A 545 -21.12 3.22 -28.49
N THR A 546 -21.93 3.51 -29.52
CA THR A 546 -21.45 3.68 -30.90
C THR A 546 -20.54 4.91 -31.06
N GLY A 547 -20.70 5.92 -30.19
CA GLY A 547 -19.93 7.16 -30.17
C GLY A 547 -18.81 7.21 -29.13
N THR A 548 -18.57 8.40 -28.57
CA THR A 548 -17.52 8.62 -27.56
C THR A 548 -17.97 8.32 -26.13
N THR A 549 -19.23 7.96 -25.93
CA THR A 549 -19.83 7.62 -24.63
C THR A 549 -19.06 6.48 -23.96
N ARG A 550 -18.57 6.70 -22.73
CA ARG A 550 -17.80 5.70 -21.97
C ARG A 550 -18.58 5.07 -20.81
N ALA A 551 -19.69 5.66 -20.40
CA ALA A 551 -20.58 5.15 -19.37
C ALA A 551 -21.95 5.83 -19.48
N VAL A 552 -23.01 5.14 -19.07
CA VAL A 552 -24.36 5.73 -18.96
C VAL A 552 -24.89 5.48 -17.55
N TYR A 553 -25.33 6.56 -16.89
CA TYR A 553 -25.64 6.59 -15.46
C TYR A 553 -27.13 6.75 -15.20
N ALA A 554 -27.58 6.08 -14.14
CA ALA A 554 -28.85 6.27 -13.47
C ALA A 554 -28.53 6.73 -12.06
N ASP A 555 -28.67 8.04 -11.82
CA ASP A 555 -28.44 8.64 -10.53
C ASP A 555 -29.62 8.35 -9.60
N VAL A 556 -29.33 7.82 -8.42
CA VAL A 556 -30.35 7.34 -7.47
C VAL A 556 -30.16 7.95 -6.07
N ALA A 557 -28.94 8.32 -5.69
CA ALA A 557 -28.63 9.01 -4.43
C ALA A 557 -29.44 8.54 -3.19
N LEU A 558 -29.41 7.24 -2.90
CA LEU A 558 -30.17 6.61 -1.80
C LEU A 558 -29.25 6.18 -0.65
N ALA A 559 -29.70 6.40 0.59
CA ALA A 559 -29.03 5.84 1.76
C ALA A 559 -29.29 4.33 1.85
N LEU A 560 -28.23 3.55 2.06
CA LEU A 560 -28.36 2.13 2.36
C LEU A 560 -28.67 1.93 3.85
N PRO A 561 -29.65 1.08 4.21
CA PRO A 561 -30.02 0.88 5.60
C PRO A 561 -28.99 0.03 6.36
N GLY A 562 -28.82 0.33 7.66
CA GLY A 562 -28.01 -0.46 8.60
C GLY A 562 -26.50 -0.45 8.29
N GLU A 563 -25.85 -1.59 8.59
CA GLU A 563 -24.45 -1.87 8.28
C GLU A 563 -24.38 -2.95 7.19
N PRO A 564 -24.61 -2.59 5.92
CA PRO A 564 -24.79 -3.57 4.86
C PRO A 564 -23.47 -4.27 4.52
N ARG A 565 -23.53 -5.60 4.36
CA ARG A 565 -22.41 -6.47 3.98
C ARG A 565 -22.43 -6.82 2.49
N ALA A 566 -23.59 -6.74 1.86
CA ALA A 566 -23.74 -6.88 0.42
C ALA A 566 -24.86 -5.98 -0.09
N PHE A 567 -24.76 -5.62 -1.36
CA PHE A 567 -25.80 -4.94 -2.12
C PHE A 567 -26.36 -5.91 -3.16
N THR A 568 -27.68 -5.96 -3.28
CA THR A 568 -28.39 -6.79 -4.25
C THR A 568 -29.31 -5.93 -5.11
N VAL A 569 -29.41 -6.25 -6.40
CA VAL A 569 -30.36 -5.60 -7.31
C VAL A 569 -30.75 -6.58 -8.41
N ASP A 570 -32.02 -6.58 -8.79
CA ASP A 570 -32.48 -7.32 -9.97
C ASP A 570 -32.14 -6.51 -11.22
N ALA A 571 -31.46 -7.12 -12.18
CA ALA A 571 -31.13 -6.53 -13.46
C ALA A 571 -31.79 -7.30 -14.61
N PHE A 572 -32.52 -6.60 -15.48
CA PHE A 572 -33.04 -7.15 -16.72
C PHE A 572 -31.94 -7.13 -17.78
N GLY A 573 -31.49 -8.32 -18.17
CA GLY A 573 -30.49 -8.51 -19.21
C GLY A 573 -31.13 -8.63 -20.59
N ASP A 574 -30.47 -8.05 -21.58
CA ASP A 574 -30.79 -8.09 -23.01
C ASP A 574 -29.75 -8.88 -23.82
N ALA A 575 -28.83 -9.57 -23.14
CA ALA A 575 -27.64 -10.22 -23.71
C ALA A 575 -26.67 -9.27 -24.46
N SER A 576 -26.66 -7.98 -24.11
CA SER A 576 -25.77 -6.98 -24.75
C SER A 576 -24.28 -7.16 -24.45
N GLY A 577 -23.89 -7.91 -23.43
CA GLY A 577 -22.49 -8.10 -23.04
C GLY A 577 -21.83 -6.89 -22.38
N VAL A 578 -22.58 -5.80 -22.14
CA VAL A 578 -22.08 -4.64 -21.37
C VAL A 578 -21.78 -5.01 -19.92
N ALA A 579 -20.94 -4.24 -19.25
CA ALA A 579 -20.70 -4.42 -17.82
C ALA A 579 -21.60 -3.50 -17.00
N LEU A 580 -22.08 -3.98 -15.85
CA LEU A 580 -22.90 -3.20 -14.93
C LEU A 580 -22.12 -2.88 -13.66
N ARG A 581 -22.25 -1.65 -13.19
CA ARG A 581 -21.57 -1.15 -11.99
C ARG A 581 -22.54 -0.38 -11.11
N ALA A 582 -22.20 -0.31 -9.82
CA ALA A 582 -22.84 0.54 -8.83
C ALA A 582 -21.78 1.41 -8.18
N ALA A 583 -22.05 2.71 -8.02
CA ALA A 583 -21.20 3.62 -7.27
C ALA A 583 -21.80 3.91 -5.91
N PHE A 584 -20.95 3.85 -4.89
CA PHE A 584 -21.29 4.08 -3.51
C PHE A 584 -20.44 5.20 -2.96
N VAL A 585 -20.96 5.92 -1.97
CA VAL A 585 -20.22 6.92 -1.21
C VAL A 585 -20.24 6.54 0.26
N ASN A 586 -19.07 6.55 0.89
CA ASN A 586 -18.92 6.25 2.31
C ASN A 586 -19.16 7.48 3.20
N ARG A 587 -19.00 7.31 4.51
CA ARG A 587 -19.17 8.39 5.49
C ARG A 587 -18.21 9.58 5.33
N PHE A 588 -17.11 9.40 4.60
CA PHE A 588 -16.09 10.42 4.34
C PHE A 588 -16.32 11.14 3.01
N GLY A 589 -17.36 10.79 2.26
CA GLY A 589 -17.61 11.35 0.93
C GLY A 589 -16.82 10.66 -0.18
N GLU A 590 -16.07 9.60 0.12
CA GLU A 590 -15.26 8.90 -0.87
C GLU A 590 -16.15 8.01 -1.73
N ARG A 591 -16.05 8.19 -3.06
CA ARG A 591 -16.82 7.43 -4.04
C ARG A 591 -16.07 6.16 -4.44
N ARG A 592 -16.74 5.01 -4.34
CA ARG A 592 -16.24 3.72 -4.80
C ARG A 592 -17.22 3.04 -5.75
N ALA A 593 -16.72 2.68 -6.93
CA ALA A 593 -17.45 1.88 -7.89
C ALA A 593 -17.17 0.39 -7.68
N LEU A 594 -18.22 -0.42 -7.66
CA LEU A 594 -18.15 -1.88 -7.64
C LEU A 594 -18.79 -2.44 -8.91
N THR A 595 -18.17 -3.47 -9.48
CA THR A 595 -18.71 -4.20 -10.63
C THR A 595 -19.78 -5.18 -10.15
N LEU A 596 -21.01 -5.00 -10.62
CA LEU A 596 -22.14 -5.91 -10.37
C LEU A 596 -22.04 -7.15 -11.27
N THR A 597 -21.66 -6.94 -12.53
CA THR A 597 -21.29 -8.01 -13.46
C THR A 597 -20.32 -7.48 -14.51
N PRO A 598 -19.30 -8.25 -14.93
CA PRO A 598 -18.43 -7.86 -16.04
C PRO A 598 -19.14 -7.93 -17.40
N HIS A 599 -20.14 -8.80 -17.55
CA HIS A 599 -20.90 -8.98 -18.78
C HIS A 599 -22.37 -9.31 -18.50
N VAL A 600 -23.28 -8.70 -19.27
CA VAL A 600 -24.69 -9.11 -19.35
C VAL A 600 -24.84 -10.16 -20.44
N ASP A 601 -24.68 -11.43 -20.07
CA ASP A 601 -24.75 -12.61 -20.96
C ASP A 601 -26.10 -13.35 -20.89
N TRP A 602 -27.06 -12.80 -20.17
CA TRP A 602 -28.39 -13.40 -19.96
C TRP A 602 -29.51 -12.55 -20.57
N LYS A 603 -30.66 -13.19 -20.79
CA LYS A 603 -31.92 -12.54 -21.13
C LYS A 603 -32.90 -12.63 -19.97
N GLY A 604 -33.62 -11.54 -19.68
CA GLY A 604 -34.60 -11.49 -18.59
C GLY A 604 -34.01 -11.04 -17.25
N TRP A 605 -34.79 -11.17 -16.17
CA TRP A 605 -34.38 -10.72 -14.84
C TRP A 605 -33.38 -11.69 -14.19
N ARG A 606 -32.33 -11.13 -13.61
CA ARG A 606 -31.35 -11.85 -12.77
C ARG A 606 -31.00 -11.00 -11.55
N THR A 607 -30.99 -11.60 -10.37
CA THR A 607 -30.49 -10.93 -9.16
C THR A 607 -28.98 -10.89 -9.18
N LEU A 608 -28.41 -9.70 -9.08
CA LEU A 608 -26.99 -9.46 -8.93
C LEU A 608 -26.70 -9.20 -7.46
N ILE A 609 -25.60 -9.75 -6.96
CA ILE A 609 -25.11 -9.54 -5.61
C ILE A 609 -23.66 -9.09 -5.66
N VAL A 610 -23.33 -8.04 -4.93
CA VAL A 610 -21.94 -7.59 -4.74
C VAL A 610 -21.66 -7.44 -3.26
N SER A 611 -20.54 -8.00 -2.81
CA SER A 611 -20.06 -7.80 -1.44
C SER A 611 -19.65 -6.34 -1.26
N LEU A 612 -20.14 -5.69 -0.22
CA LEU A 612 -19.71 -4.35 0.14
C LEU A 612 -18.43 -4.47 0.98
N PRO A 613 -17.32 -3.89 0.51
CA PRO A 613 -16.05 -3.94 1.23
C PRO A 613 -16.17 -3.30 2.63
N PRO A 614 -15.54 -3.86 3.68
CA PRO A 614 -15.59 -3.29 5.02
C PRO A 614 -15.10 -1.83 5.11
N ASP A 615 -14.16 -1.44 4.23
CA ASP A 615 -13.59 -0.09 4.14
C ASP A 615 -14.52 0.93 3.47
N LEU A 616 -15.68 0.50 2.96
CA LEU A 616 -16.75 1.40 2.52
C LEU A 616 -17.43 2.10 3.71
N ASN A 617 -17.00 1.84 4.95
CA ASN A 617 -17.20 2.66 6.15
C ASN A 617 -18.59 3.31 6.24
N PRO A 618 -19.62 2.58 6.72
CA PRO A 618 -20.96 3.09 6.86
C PRO A 618 -21.05 4.39 7.70
N PRO A 619 -22.07 5.24 7.47
CA PRO A 619 -23.20 5.07 6.55
C PRO A 619 -22.81 5.13 5.07
N ILE A 620 -23.47 4.30 4.25
CA ILE A 620 -23.21 4.17 2.80
C ILE A 620 -24.38 4.76 2.02
N ARG A 621 -24.08 5.47 0.93
CA ARG A 621 -25.08 5.90 -0.06
C ARG A 621 -24.82 5.25 -1.40
N LEU A 622 -25.84 4.69 -2.03
CA LEU A 622 -25.82 4.34 -3.45
C LEU A 622 -26.02 5.62 -4.25
N THR A 623 -25.03 6.05 -5.04
CA THR A 623 -25.14 7.28 -5.83
C THR A 623 -25.64 7.01 -7.23
N SER A 624 -25.16 5.95 -7.88
CA SER A 624 -25.52 5.66 -9.27
C SER A 624 -25.45 4.16 -9.59
N LEU A 625 -26.36 3.69 -10.43
CA LEU A 625 -26.21 2.46 -11.20
C LEU A 625 -25.80 2.84 -12.62
N TYR A 626 -24.90 2.09 -13.26
CA TYR A 626 -24.42 2.48 -14.58
C TYR A 626 -23.90 1.32 -15.42
N ALA A 627 -24.01 1.49 -16.73
CA ALA A 627 -23.47 0.57 -17.73
C ALA A 627 -22.17 1.14 -18.32
N VAL A 628 -21.22 0.27 -18.62
CA VAL A 628 -19.98 0.60 -19.36
C VAL A 628 -19.76 -0.40 -20.51
N PRO A 629 -19.05 -0.01 -21.58
CA PRO A 629 -18.87 -0.87 -22.75
C PRO A 629 -18.19 -2.21 -22.42
N SER A 630 -17.17 -2.21 -21.57
CA SER A 630 -16.41 -3.43 -21.25
C SER A 630 -15.72 -3.39 -19.89
N VAL A 631 -15.56 -4.58 -19.32
CA VAL A 631 -14.56 -4.89 -18.29
C VAL A 631 -13.90 -6.20 -18.72
N GLY A 632 -12.89 -6.11 -19.60
CA GLY A 632 -12.13 -7.29 -20.06
C GLY A 632 -12.50 -7.86 -21.44
N GLY A 633 -13.32 -7.18 -22.25
CA GLY A 633 -13.63 -7.57 -23.64
C GLY A 633 -14.77 -6.75 -24.25
N ALA A 634 -14.81 -6.57 -25.57
CA ALA A 634 -15.85 -5.76 -26.23
C ALA A 634 -17.27 -6.35 -26.03
N PRO A 635 -18.31 -5.51 -25.88
CA PRO A 635 -19.68 -5.99 -25.69
C PRO A 635 -20.24 -6.59 -26.99
N ALA A 636 -21.21 -7.49 -26.87
CA ALA A 636 -21.89 -8.10 -28.01
C ALA A 636 -22.79 -7.10 -28.75
N HIS A 637 -23.37 -6.14 -28.02
CA HIS A 637 -24.19 -5.07 -28.55
C HIS A 637 -23.74 -3.73 -27.97
N VAL A 638 -23.58 -2.74 -28.84
CA VAL A 638 -23.11 -1.38 -28.48
C VAL A 638 -24.25 -0.45 -28.05
N ALA A 639 -25.51 -0.82 -28.29
CA ALA A 639 -26.67 -0.08 -27.81
C ALA A 639 -27.76 -1.05 -27.32
N GLY A 640 -28.55 -0.61 -26.34
CA GLY A 640 -29.54 -1.47 -25.69
C GLY A 640 -30.22 -0.82 -24.49
N THR A 641 -30.88 -1.62 -23.67
CA THR A 641 -31.55 -1.13 -22.46
C THR A 641 -31.48 -2.15 -21.34
N VAL A 642 -30.96 -1.72 -20.19
CA VAL A 642 -30.95 -2.50 -18.95
C VAL A 642 -31.92 -1.87 -17.96
N ARG A 643 -32.64 -2.68 -17.19
CA ARG A 643 -33.56 -2.21 -16.13
C ARG A 643 -33.14 -2.75 -14.78
N PHE A 644 -33.33 -1.97 -13.74
CA PHE A 644 -33.00 -2.32 -12.36
C PHE A 644 -34.23 -2.23 -11.49
N ARG A 645 -34.49 -3.23 -10.65
CA ARG A 645 -35.56 -3.22 -9.65
C ARG A 645 -35.10 -3.88 -8.34
N ALA A 646 -35.95 -3.78 -7.31
CA ALA A 646 -35.79 -4.52 -6.07
C ALA A 646 -34.40 -4.39 -5.43
N ALA A 647 -33.84 -3.17 -5.41
CA ALA A 647 -32.57 -2.94 -4.72
C ALA A 647 -32.74 -3.22 -3.23
N ALA A 648 -31.81 -4.00 -2.68
CA ALA A 648 -31.78 -4.41 -1.29
C ALA A 648 -30.33 -4.49 -0.81
N VAL A 649 -30.18 -4.59 0.51
CA VAL A 649 -28.90 -4.86 1.15
C VAL A 649 -29.02 -6.06 2.08
N VAL A 650 -27.93 -6.80 2.19
CA VAL A 650 -27.82 -7.89 3.18
C VAL A 650 -27.17 -7.32 4.43
N VAL A 651 -27.87 -7.39 5.55
CA VAL A 651 -27.39 -6.90 6.86
C VAL A 651 -27.23 -8.05 7.87
N PRO A 652 -26.34 -7.92 8.87
CA PRO A 652 -26.20 -8.88 9.96
C PRO A 652 -27.44 -9.04 10.84
N GLY A 653 -27.62 -10.24 11.39
CA GLY A 653 -28.70 -10.58 12.33
C GLY A 653 -29.98 -11.04 11.62
N ARG A 654 -31.02 -11.30 12.42
CA ARG A 654 -32.38 -11.58 11.92
C ARG A 654 -33.22 -10.29 11.84
N SER A 655 -34.18 -10.29 10.92
CA SER A 655 -35.16 -9.20 10.72
C SER A 655 -36.05 -8.97 11.93
#